data_AF-A0A8H6P6S6-F1
#
_entry.id   AF-A0A8H6P6S6-F1
#
_cell.length_a   1.000
_cell.length_b   1.000
_cell.length_c   1.000
_cell.angle_alpha   90.00
_cell.angle_beta   90.00
_cell.angle_gamma   90.00
#
_symmetry.space_group_name_H-M   'P 1'
#
loop_
_entity.id
_entity.type
_entity.pdbx_description
1 polymer ?
#
loop_
_entity_poly.entity_id
_entity_poly.type
_entity_poly.pdbx_seq_one_letter_code
_entity_poly.pdbx_strand_id
1 'polypeptide(L)'
;MLHWSKWFLVPFLSVASTASGSGSWPNGTTDCKCVSPSLIGATTAELQEGLMKGCFSSVDLVNAYVTRIHEVNSTLHMVLEVNPDAWDIARQLDLERKYGRVRGPLHGLPILVKGNIGTEDKMETAAGSYALVGAKVAAESTVAKKLRQAGVIILGKTSLSEWANFRSLNGSNGWNAEGGQTYAAYYPKQDPSGSSSGSGVAADLGLGFAALGTETSGSILSPSENSNIVGIKPTVGLTSRYMVIPISERQDTIGPMARTVKDAAMILQAIAGPDKNDNYTLASPFGSHLPNYLAACKLSGLKGKRIGIPRNVIDTLSASSEPIVSAFEAAVSVISQAGATIVEDANFTGYDAYLNTLVPQAVIAADFISDIASYLSKLKTNPNNLHNLEDIRRFTQQSSLEDYPSRDTGVWDMALAAGVNNTSPEFWPMHLQSLYYGEEGGLTGALSRNKLDAVILPTALAWDIPAIIGSPGITVPLGSFPEGTPIEYNPRGNLVQKAPGIPFGISFLGPRWSEEMLIGMAYAFEQRTLLADLKRELEIAEQAAADVKAQDTARTVAADKRSDNRTRKWPLLGEEYKRYGRQIIVPQLGLQGQLKLRSARVLIVGAGGLGCPAALYLAGAGVGTLGLVDGDTVESSNLHRQVLHRSKNVGKFKVDSAIEYLRELNPHPTYVPYRAHLTPQEAPDIFKDYDLILDCTDNPATRYLISDTAVLLGKPLVSASALRTEGQLMVLNYPPRPVGDKSGGPCYRCVFPKPPPANSVVSCADGGILGPVVGTMGVLQALEAIKVITSPAVTSSPSPPSLLIFSAYSTPPFRTIRLRARRANCAVCSADASVTLDTLKSGSTDYVFFCGVAGLEATLSPEERISPLDFRKKHPKQVPQDGGRKRKEPTIIDVREKVQFDICNLENSINIPISTILSSASSSANTETNGQPSLPSWLPSDLASAASTDPIYVVCRLGNDSQVAVRRLKELGLDQGGQRYVGDIQGGLRAWREQIDPDWPEY
;
A
#
# COMPACT_ATOMS: atom_id res chain seq x y z
N MET A 1 -0.55 -5.45 -21.49
CA MET A 1 -1.48 -5.59 -20.35
C MET A 1 -0.99 -4.99 -19.02
N LEU A 2 -0.04 -4.05 -18.98
CA LEU A 2 0.45 -3.47 -17.71
C LEU A 2 0.82 -1.98 -17.87
N HIS A 3 -0.14 -1.10 -18.18
CA HIS A 3 0.12 0.36 -18.24
C HIS A 3 -0.61 1.18 -17.18
N TRP A 4 -1.70 0.70 -16.58
CA TRP A 4 -2.43 1.44 -15.53
C TRP A 4 -2.23 0.92 -14.10
N SER A 5 -1.87 -0.35 -13.91
CA SER A 5 -1.50 -0.92 -12.59
C SER A 5 -0.16 -0.42 -12.03
N LYS A 6 0.58 0.41 -12.79
CA LYS A 6 1.90 0.93 -12.37
C LYS A 6 1.85 2.13 -11.42
N TRP A 7 0.66 2.67 -11.11
CA TRP A 7 0.53 3.79 -10.16
C TRP A 7 0.34 3.37 -8.70
N PHE A 8 0.24 2.08 -8.38
CA PHE A 8 0.06 1.59 -7.01
C PHE A 8 1.01 0.45 -6.58
N LEU A 9 2.07 0.16 -7.34
CA LEU A 9 3.04 -0.88 -6.98
C LEU A 9 4.28 -0.29 -6.29
N VAL A 10 4.22 -0.21 -4.95
CA VAL A 10 5.41 -0.12 -4.09
C VAL A 10 5.66 -1.52 -3.49
N PRO A 11 6.89 -2.06 -3.51
CA PRO A 11 7.18 -3.31 -2.82
C PRO A 11 7.28 -3.07 -1.31
N PHE A 12 6.46 -3.77 -0.51
CA PHE A 12 6.52 -3.69 0.96
C PHE A 12 7.50 -4.71 1.55
N LEU A 13 8.37 -4.21 2.42
CA LEU A 13 9.22 -4.95 3.35
C LEU A 13 8.42 -5.32 4.61
N SER A 14 8.74 -6.50 5.17
CA SER A 14 8.13 -7.10 6.35
C SER A 14 8.11 -6.18 7.57
N VAL A 15 6.95 -6.09 8.23
CA VAL A 15 6.82 -5.56 9.58
C VAL A 15 7.06 -6.72 10.56
N ALA A 16 8.15 -6.67 11.32
CA ALA A 16 8.36 -7.56 12.46
C ALA A 16 7.69 -6.93 13.69
N SER A 17 6.70 -7.60 14.26
CA SER A 17 6.13 -7.28 15.57
C SER A 17 6.89 -8.06 16.66
N THR A 18 7.38 -7.36 17.68
CA THR A 18 7.89 -7.97 18.91
C THR A 18 6.81 -7.89 19.99
N ALA A 19 6.23 -9.04 20.34
CA ALA A 19 5.45 -9.21 21.57
C ALA A 19 6.23 -10.10 22.54
N SER A 20 6.56 -9.56 23.71
CA SER A 20 7.15 -10.29 24.83
C SER A 20 6.05 -10.98 25.65
N GLY A 21 6.25 -12.28 25.91
CA GLY A 21 5.37 -13.10 26.75
C GLY A 21 6.03 -14.42 27.09
N SER A 22 6.58 -14.50 28.30
CA SER A 22 7.34 -15.60 28.89
C SER A 22 6.64 -16.96 28.88
N GLY A 23 7.34 -18.00 28.43
CA GLY A 23 6.98 -19.40 28.59
C GLY A 23 8.07 -20.33 28.05
N SER A 24 8.90 -20.88 28.94
CA SER A 24 10.04 -21.75 28.65
C SER A 24 9.61 -23.16 28.21
N TRP A 25 9.95 -23.61 27.00
CA TRP A 25 10.03 -25.04 26.57
C TRP A 25 11.05 -25.19 25.40
N PRO A 26 11.58 -26.39 25.11
CA PRO A 26 12.99 -26.62 24.82
C PRO A 26 13.40 -26.56 23.34
N ASN A 27 14.69 -26.32 23.15
CA ASN A 27 15.44 -26.26 21.90
C ASN A 27 15.11 -27.40 20.90
N GLY A 28 14.80 -27.01 19.65
CA GLY A 28 14.69 -27.95 18.53
C GLY A 28 14.39 -27.29 17.18
N THR A 29 15.44 -26.78 16.52
CA THR A 29 15.67 -26.71 15.05
C THR A 29 14.77 -25.89 14.09
N THR A 30 15.47 -25.28 13.13
CA THR A 30 15.09 -24.62 11.86
C THR A 30 14.53 -23.19 11.87
N ASP A 31 15.43 -22.26 11.57
CA ASP A 31 15.22 -20.84 11.28
C ASP A 31 14.34 -20.68 10.01
N CYS A 32 13.02 -20.63 10.19
CA CYS A 32 12.05 -20.49 9.10
C CYS A 32 11.81 -19.00 8.85
N LYS A 33 12.37 -18.44 7.77
CA LYS A 33 12.10 -17.05 7.36
C LYS A 33 10.62 -16.89 7.01
N CYS A 34 9.87 -16.22 7.88
CA CYS A 34 8.52 -15.75 7.58
C CYS A 34 8.54 -14.69 6.48
N VAL A 35 7.83 -14.94 5.38
CA VAL A 35 7.59 -13.98 4.29
C VAL A 35 6.10 -13.67 4.26
N SER A 36 5.72 -12.41 4.46
CA SER A 36 4.32 -11.97 4.35
C SER A 36 3.97 -11.76 2.87
N PRO A 37 2.90 -12.39 2.35
CA PRO A 37 2.49 -12.19 0.95
C PRO A 37 1.91 -10.79 0.74
N SER A 38 1.98 -10.27 -0.49
CA SER A 38 1.28 -9.04 -0.86
C SER A 38 -0.23 -9.28 -0.83
N LEU A 39 -1.00 -8.40 -0.18
CA LEU A 39 -2.46 -8.55 -0.03
C LEU A 39 -3.20 -8.72 -1.36
N ILE A 40 -2.72 -8.07 -2.43
CA ILE A 40 -3.35 -8.13 -3.77
C ILE A 40 -3.13 -9.48 -4.47
N GLY A 41 -2.10 -10.24 -4.07
CA GLY A 41 -1.76 -11.55 -4.65
C GLY A 41 -1.92 -12.72 -3.70
N ALA A 42 -2.21 -12.46 -2.42
CA ALA A 42 -2.24 -13.49 -1.39
C ALA A 42 -3.38 -14.49 -1.64
N THR A 43 -2.99 -15.75 -1.77
CA THR A 43 -3.89 -16.91 -1.87
C THR A 43 -4.29 -17.41 -0.49
N THR A 44 -5.35 -18.23 -0.40
CA THR A 44 -5.70 -18.87 0.89
C THR A 44 -4.52 -19.64 1.48
N ALA A 45 -3.76 -20.34 0.63
CA ALA A 45 -2.66 -21.21 1.06
C ALA A 45 -1.56 -20.41 1.76
N GLU A 46 -1.14 -19.28 1.18
CA GLU A 46 -0.12 -18.41 1.74
C GLU A 46 -0.59 -17.75 3.05
N LEU A 47 -1.84 -17.29 3.09
CA LEU A 47 -2.40 -16.68 4.29
C LEU A 47 -2.53 -17.68 5.45
N GLN A 48 -3.04 -18.89 5.19
CA GLN A 48 -3.15 -19.92 6.21
C GLN A 48 -1.78 -20.44 6.64
N GLU A 49 -0.83 -20.61 5.72
CA GLU A 49 0.54 -21.01 6.06
C GLU A 49 1.19 -19.97 6.99
N GLY A 50 1.04 -18.68 6.67
CA GLY A 50 1.53 -17.60 7.53
C GLY A 50 0.89 -17.59 8.92
N LEU A 51 -0.44 -17.76 9.00
CA LEU A 51 -1.16 -17.86 10.28
C LEU A 51 -0.73 -19.10 11.09
N MET A 52 -0.52 -20.25 10.43
CA MET A 52 -0.10 -21.49 11.08
C MET A 52 1.34 -21.40 11.61
N LYS A 53 2.25 -20.75 10.87
CA LYS A 53 3.65 -20.55 11.27
C LYS A 53 3.82 -19.42 12.27
N GLY A 54 2.77 -18.66 12.59
CA GLY A 54 2.85 -17.49 13.46
C GLY A 54 3.61 -16.32 12.82
N CYS A 55 3.69 -16.28 11.48
CA CYS A 55 4.31 -15.17 10.76
C CYS A 55 3.51 -13.86 10.87
N PHE A 56 2.21 -13.99 11.07
CA PHE A 56 1.27 -12.94 11.41
C PHE A 56 0.04 -13.58 12.06
N SER A 57 -0.72 -12.78 12.78
CA SER A 57 -2.00 -13.14 13.40
C SER A 57 -3.19 -12.72 12.52
N SER A 58 -4.40 -13.19 12.85
CA SER A 58 -5.63 -12.68 12.23
C SER A 58 -5.87 -11.22 12.57
N VAL A 59 -5.47 -10.75 13.75
CA VAL A 59 -5.47 -9.32 14.09
C VAL A 59 -4.56 -8.52 13.15
N ASP A 60 -3.38 -9.05 12.82
CA ASP A 60 -2.49 -8.40 11.86
C ASP A 60 -3.09 -8.33 10.46
N LEU A 61 -3.80 -9.38 10.02
CA LEU A 61 -4.54 -9.36 8.75
C LEU A 61 -5.67 -8.33 8.77
N VAL A 62 -6.45 -8.22 9.85
CA VAL A 62 -7.48 -7.17 9.99
C VAL A 62 -6.85 -5.79 9.90
N ASN A 63 -5.76 -5.55 10.63
CA ASN A 63 -5.05 -4.26 10.56
C ASN A 63 -4.57 -3.97 9.14
N ALA A 64 -3.94 -4.94 8.47
CA ALA A 64 -3.41 -4.77 7.13
C ALA A 64 -4.51 -4.43 6.10
N TYR A 65 -5.62 -5.17 6.11
CA TYR A 65 -6.73 -4.91 5.21
C TYR A 65 -7.45 -3.60 5.51
N VAL A 66 -7.68 -3.26 6.79
CA VAL A 66 -8.32 -1.99 7.17
C VAL A 66 -7.45 -0.79 6.78
N THR A 67 -6.14 -0.86 7.02
CA THR A 67 -5.20 0.17 6.55
C THR A 67 -5.30 0.32 5.03
N ARG A 68 -5.31 -0.79 4.29
CA ARG A 68 -5.45 -0.75 2.83
C ARG A 68 -6.78 -0.16 2.38
N ILE A 69 -7.89 -0.47 3.06
CA ILE A 69 -9.20 0.14 2.81
C ILE A 69 -9.10 1.67 2.97
N HIS A 70 -8.50 2.16 4.06
CA HIS A 70 -8.37 3.60 4.30
C HIS A 70 -7.51 4.32 3.25
N GLU A 71 -6.56 3.63 2.61
CA GLU A 71 -5.73 4.21 1.54
C GLU A 71 -6.51 4.47 0.25
N VAL A 72 -7.50 3.64 -0.09
CA VAL A 72 -8.14 3.67 -1.42
C VAL A 72 -9.62 4.01 -1.40
N ASN A 73 -10.31 3.83 -0.28
CA ASN A 73 -11.77 3.96 -0.22
C ASN A 73 -12.26 5.40 -0.46
N SER A 74 -11.46 6.41 -0.10
CA SER A 74 -11.80 7.82 -0.40
C SER A 74 -11.80 8.18 -1.88
N THR A 75 -11.25 7.31 -2.73
CA THR A 75 -11.19 7.52 -4.19
C THR A 75 -12.20 6.65 -4.93
N LEU A 76 -12.40 5.41 -4.49
CA LEU A 76 -13.17 4.41 -5.21
C LEU A 76 -14.48 4.01 -4.50
N HIS A 77 -14.70 4.45 -3.26
CA HIS A 77 -15.96 4.33 -2.50
C HIS A 77 -16.55 2.91 -2.52
N MET A 78 -15.73 1.87 -2.30
CA MET A 78 -16.13 0.48 -2.44
C MET A 78 -16.56 -0.17 -1.11
N VAL A 79 -16.17 0.39 0.04
CA VAL A 79 -16.54 -0.06 1.39
C VAL A 79 -17.42 1.01 2.04
N LEU A 80 -18.64 0.64 2.47
CA LEU A 80 -19.55 1.53 3.19
C LEU A 80 -19.07 1.75 4.62
N GLU A 81 -18.72 0.67 5.31
CA GLU A 81 -18.24 0.71 6.68
C GLU A 81 -17.33 -0.48 6.99
N VAL A 82 -16.41 -0.27 7.94
CA VAL A 82 -15.57 -1.31 8.52
C VAL A 82 -16.23 -1.82 9.79
N ASN A 83 -16.24 -3.14 10.00
CA ASN A 83 -16.81 -3.75 11.17
C ASN A 83 -15.99 -3.41 12.43
N PRO A 84 -16.52 -2.64 13.40
CA PRO A 84 -15.78 -2.33 14.62
C PRO A 84 -15.54 -3.57 15.51
N ASP A 85 -16.33 -4.65 15.35
CA ASP A 85 -16.16 -5.89 16.10
C ASP A 85 -15.07 -6.81 15.50
N ALA A 86 -14.53 -6.49 14.30
CA ALA A 86 -13.60 -7.36 13.58
C ALA A 86 -12.31 -7.67 14.36
N TRP A 87 -11.76 -6.70 15.10
CA TRP A 87 -10.53 -6.90 15.89
C TRP A 87 -10.73 -7.86 17.06
N ASP A 88 -11.87 -7.78 17.75
CA ASP A 88 -12.17 -8.66 18.87
C ASP A 88 -12.46 -10.08 18.39
N ILE A 89 -13.18 -10.21 17.27
CA ILE A 89 -13.40 -11.49 16.59
C ILE A 89 -12.05 -12.09 16.16
N ALA A 90 -11.17 -11.29 15.54
CA ALA A 90 -9.85 -11.74 15.11
C ALA A 90 -9.01 -12.24 16.29
N ARG A 91 -8.98 -11.48 17.40
CA ARG A 91 -8.26 -11.86 18.62
C ARG A 91 -8.79 -13.16 19.21
N GLN A 92 -10.11 -13.36 19.19
CA GLN A 92 -10.73 -14.61 19.64
C GLN A 92 -10.33 -15.80 18.76
N LEU A 93 -10.30 -15.61 17.43
CA LEU A 93 -9.89 -16.66 16.50
C LEU A 93 -8.39 -16.97 16.60
N ASP A 94 -7.54 -15.98 16.87
CA ASP A 94 -6.12 -16.17 17.17
C ASP A 94 -5.92 -16.99 18.46
N LEU A 95 -6.71 -16.72 19.51
CA LEU A 95 -6.71 -17.53 20.73
C LEU A 95 -7.16 -18.97 20.46
N GLU A 96 -8.22 -19.16 19.68
CA GLU A 96 -8.66 -20.50 19.27
C GLU A 96 -7.56 -21.25 18.52
N ARG A 97 -6.88 -20.60 17.58
CA ARG A 97 -5.73 -21.17 16.85
C ARG A 97 -4.60 -21.56 17.80
N LYS A 98 -4.24 -20.68 18.74
CA LYS A 98 -3.23 -20.95 19.77
C LYS A 98 -3.55 -22.18 20.63
N TYR A 99 -4.83 -22.44 20.89
CA TYR A 99 -5.29 -23.63 21.63
C TYR A 99 -5.64 -24.83 20.74
N GLY A 100 -5.26 -24.81 19.45
CA GLY A 100 -5.50 -25.92 18.51
C GLY A 100 -6.96 -26.08 18.07
N ARG A 101 -7.82 -25.09 18.32
CA ARG A 101 -9.26 -25.09 17.97
C ARG A 101 -9.51 -24.43 16.62
N VAL A 102 -8.81 -24.89 15.58
CA VAL A 102 -8.96 -24.37 14.21
C VAL A 102 -10.27 -24.89 13.60
N ARG A 103 -11.11 -23.98 13.11
CA ARG A 103 -12.46 -24.30 12.58
C ARG A 103 -12.49 -24.77 11.13
N GLY A 104 -11.37 -24.64 10.41
CA GLY A 104 -11.26 -25.05 9.01
C GLY A 104 -10.24 -24.22 8.23
N PRO A 105 -10.20 -24.36 6.89
CA PRO A 105 -9.23 -23.69 6.02
C PRO A 105 -9.44 -22.17 5.91
N LEU A 106 -10.58 -21.65 6.36
CA LEU A 106 -10.89 -20.21 6.37
C LEU A 106 -10.70 -19.56 7.74
N HIS A 107 -10.24 -20.32 8.75
CA HIS A 107 -10.11 -19.84 10.12
C HIS A 107 -9.23 -18.59 10.16
N GLY A 108 -9.74 -17.51 10.70
CA GLY A 108 -9.01 -16.26 10.88
C GLY A 108 -8.82 -15.42 9.63
N LEU A 109 -9.48 -15.72 8.50
CA LEU A 109 -9.40 -14.89 7.28
C LEU A 109 -10.46 -13.78 7.27
N PRO A 110 -10.09 -12.52 7.01
CA PRO A 110 -11.04 -11.42 6.81
C PRO A 110 -11.66 -11.41 5.42
N ILE A 111 -12.99 -11.30 5.32
CA ILE A 111 -13.72 -11.08 4.07
C ILE A 111 -14.70 -9.91 4.19
N LEU A 112 -15.06 -9.33 3.06
CA LEU A 112 -16.10 -8.31 2.99
C LEU A 112 -17.44 -8.91 2.55
N VAL A 113 -18.56 -8.31 2.97
CA VAL A 113 -19.91 -8.75 2.54
C VAL A 113 -20.70 -7.56 2.00
N LYS A 114 -21.51 -7.76 0.96
CA LYS A 114 -22.36 -6.72 0.39
C LYS A 114 -23.30 -6.09 1.43
N GLY A 115 -23.54 -4.77 1.33
CA GLY A 115 -24.37 -3.98 2.26
C GLY A 115 -25.85 -4.35 2.37
N ASN A 116 -26.31 -5.38 1.64
CA ASN A 116 -27.64 -5.97 1.77
C ASN A 116 -27.66 -7.30 2.53
N ILE A 117 -26.51 -7.82 2.97
CA ILE A 117 -26.39 -9.06 3.73
C ILE A 117 -26.47 -8.75 5.23
N GLY A 118 -27.52 -9.23 5.90
CA GLY A 118 -27.77 -8.99 7.32
C GLY A 118 -26.73 -9.63 8.24
N THR A 119 -26.20 -8.85 9.18
CA THR A 119 -25.31 -9.30 10.25
C THR A 119 -25.74 -8.74 11.59
N GLU A 120 -25.37 -9.40 12.69
CA GLU A 120 -25.62 -8.90 14.05
C GLU A 120 -24.45 -8.05 14.61
N ASP A 121 -23.38 -7.83 13.84
CA ASP A 121 -22.31 -6.88 14.18
C ASP A 121 -22.84 -5.44 14.28
N LYS A 122 -22.02 -4.55 14.85
CA LYS A 122 -22.29 -3.09 14.90
C LYS A 122 -22.04 -2.42 13.54
N MET A 123 -22.82 -2.86 12.56
CA MET A 123 -22.85 -2.35 11.18
C MET A 123 -24.31 -2.19 10.74
N GLU A 124 -24.51 -1.46 9.65
CA GLU A 124 -25.78 -1.29 8.97
C GLU A 124 -26.03 -2.40 7.93
N THR A 125 -27.30 -2.57 7.58
CA THR A 125 -27.74 -3.41 6.45
C THR A 125 -28.87 -2.67 5.77
N ALA A 126 -28.47 -1.68 4.97
CA ALA A 126 -29.39 -0.66 4.48
C ALA A 126 -29.66 -0.73 2.96
N ALA A 127 -29.00 -1.67 2.26
CA ALA A 127 -28.98 -1.70 0.79
C ALA A 127 -28.58 -0.36 0.15
N GLY A 128 -27.77 0.44 0.86
CA GLY A 128 -27.30 1.76 0.43
C GLY A 128 -28.31 2.91 0.60
N SER A 129 -29.46 2.68 1.24
CA SER A 129 -30.54 3.66 1.39
C SER A 129 -30.75 4.07 2.85
N TYR A 130 -30.95 5.36 3.09
CA TYR A 130 -31.29 5.91 4.40
C TYR A 130 -32.65 5.45 4.91
N ALA A 131 -33.50 4.88 4.04
CA ALA A 131 -34.75 4.24 4.42
C ALA A 131 -34.54 3.11 5.45
N LEU A 132 -33.40 2.43 5.41
CA LEU A 132 -33.08 1.30 6.28
C LEU A 132 -31.90 1.56 7.23
N VAL A 133 -31.29 2.75 7.23
CA VAL A 133 -30.24 3.09 8.20
C VAL A 133 -30.83 3.05 9.62
N GLY A 134 -30.18 2.29 10.51
CA GLY A 134 -30.64 2.02 11.87
C GLY A 134 -31.60 0.83 11.98
N ALA A 135 -32.02 0.22 10.88
CA ALA A 135 -32.79 -1.03 10.92
C ALA A 135 -31.92 -2.16 11.47
N LYS A 136 -32.52 -3.05 12.26
CA LYS A 136 -31.83 -4.21 12.83
C LYS A 136 -32.57 -5.48 12.46
N VAL A 137 -31.84 -6.42 11.87
CA VAL A 137 -32.31 -7.75 11.53
C VAL A 137 -32.71 -8.52 12.79
N ALA A 138 -33.75 -9.36 12.73
CA ALA A 138 -34.13 -10.20 13.86
C ALA A 138 -33.20 -11.39 14.11
N ALA A 139 -32.35 -11.72 13.13
CA ALA A 139 -31.30 -12.72 13.23
C ALA A 139 -30.21 -12.42 12.19
N GLU A 140 -28.98 -12.87 12.46
CA GLU A 140 -27.90 -12.89 11.48
C GLU A 140 -28.30 -13.74 10.25
N SER A 141 -27.92 -13.30 9.05
CA SER A 141 -28.14 -14.09 7.83
C SER A 141 -27.45 -15.45 7.91
N THR A 142 -28.06 -16.47 7.33
CA THR A 142 -27.51 -17.84 7.43
C THR A 142 -26.14 -17.95 6.77
N VAL A 143 -25.87 -17.19 5.71
CA VAL A 143 -24.55 -17.12 5.07
C VAL A 143 -23.50 -16.50 6.00
N ALA A 144 -23.80 -15.41 6.69
CA ALA A 144 -22.90 -14.81 7.69
C ALA A 144 -22.63 -15.79 8.85
N LYS A 145 -23.69 -16.46 9.33
CA LYS A 145 -23.57 -17.47 10.39
C LYS A 145 -22.65 -18.62 9.99
N LYS A 146 -22.78 -19.13 8.78
CA LYS A 146 -21.92 -20.20 8.25
C LYS A 146 -20.46 -19.75 8.06
N LEU A 147 -20.24 -18.50 7.62
CA LEU A 147 -18.90 -17.92 7.57
C LEU A 147 -18.25 -17.90 8.96
N ARG A 148 -18.98 -17.45 9.99
CA ARG A 148 -18.48 -17.48 11.38
C ARG A 148 -18.19 -18.89 11.88
N GLN A 149 -19.04 -19.87 11.52
CA GLN A 149 -18.80 -21.27 11.84
C GLN A 149 -17.52 -21.79 11.19
N ALA A 150 -17.19 -21.34 9.98
CA ALA A 150 -15.92 -21.63 9.31
C ALA A 150 -14.72 -20.84 9.87
N GLY A 151 -14.94 -19.96 10.87
CA GLY A 151 -13.92 -19.13 11.48
C GLY A 151 -13.55 -17.89 10.68
N VAL A 152 -14.42 -17.42 9.80
CA VAL A 152 -14.19 -16.21 8.99
C VAL A 152 -14.48 -14.94 9.80
N ILE A 153 -13.71 -13.89 9.55
CA ILE A 153 -13.94 -12.54 10.09
C ILE A 153 -14.68 -11.73 9.03
N ILE A 154 -15.87 -11.23 9.36
CA ILE A 154 -16.57 -10.26 8.51
C ILE A 154 -15.95 -8.90 8.76
N LEU A 155 -15.18 -8.40 7.79
CA LEU A 155 -14.36 -7.19 7.91
C LEU A 155 -15.16 -5.90 7.79
N GLY A 156 -16.28 -5.91 7.09
CA GLY A 156 -17.04 -4.71 6.76
C GLY A 156 -18.12 -4.94 5.70
N LYS A 157 -18.86 -3.87 5.38
CA LYS A 157 -19.87 -3.86 4.32
C LYS A 157 -19.34 -3.21 3.05
N THR A 158 -19.51 -3.85 1.90
CA THR A 158 -19.20 -3.24 0.61
C THR A 158 -20.38 -2.49 0.03
N SER A 159 -20.07 -1.39 -0.66
CA SER A 159 -21.02 -0.60 -1.44
C SER A 159 -21.70 -1.42 -2.52
N LEU A 160 -22.88 -0.97 -2.94
CA LEU A 160 -23.70 -1.60 -3.97
C LEU A 160 -24.43 -0.53 -4.80
N SER A 161 -24.92 -0.89 -5.98
CA SER A 161 -26.03 -0.12 -6.58
C SER A 161 -27.21 -0.18 -5.62
N GLU A 162 -27.76 0.97 -5.24
CA GLU A 162 -28.82 1.06 -4.23
C GLU A 162 -29.99 0.12 -4.53
N TRP A 163 -30.53 -0.52 -3.49
CA TRP A 163 -31.59 -1.52 -3.62
C TRP A 163 -31.27 -2.59 -4.66
N ALA A 164 -30.01 -3.03 -4.68
CA ALA A 164 -29.50 -4.00 -5.65
C ALA A 164 -29.76 -3.62 -7.12
N ASN A 165 -29.72 -2.32 -7.45
CA ASN A 165 -30.03 -1.73 -8.75
C ASN A 165 -31.50 -1.79 -9.17
N PHE A 166 -32.41 -2.12 -8.25
CA PHE A 166 -33.83 -2.27 -8.53
C PHE A 166 -34.61 -1.08 -7.94
N ARG A 167 -34.26 0.16 -8.33
CA ARG A 167 -34.94 1.40 -7.90
C ARG A 167 -35.39 2.26 -9.07
N SER A 168 -34.45 2.58 -9.96
CA SER A 168 -34.60 3.70 -10.90
C SER A 168 -34.53 3.26 -12.36
N LEU A 169 -35.22 3.98 -13.24
CA LEU A 169 -35.04 3.88 -14.70
C LEU A 169 -33.75 4.56 -15.16
N ASN A 170 -33.27 5.53 -14.37
CA ASN A 170 -32.05 6.29 -14.64
C ASN A 170 -30.89 5.91 -13.70
N GLY A 171 -30.80 4.67 -13.22
CA GLY A 171 -29.78 4.22 -12.26
C GLY A 171 -28.32 4.47 -12.70
N SER A 172 -27.38 4.39 -11.74
CA SER A 172 -25.95 4.35 -12.02
C SER A 172 -25.36 3.21 -11.20
N ASN A 173 -24.70 2.29 -11.88
CA ASN A 173 -24.02 1.16 -11.25
C ASN A 173 -23.08 1.62 -10.14
N GLY A 174 -23.15 0.99 -8.97
CA GLY A 174 -22.32 1.30 -7.81
C GLY A 174 -22.65 2.61 -7.09
N TRP A 175 -23.71 3.33 -7.48
CA TRP A 175 -24.19 4.48 -6.73
C TRP A 175 -25.25 4.08 -5.69
N ASN A 176 -25.16 4.67 -4.51
CA ASN A 176 -26.22 4.67 -3.51
C ASN A 176 -26.16 5.93 -2.63
N ALA A 177 -27.25 6.25 -1.95
CA ALA A 177 -27.37 7.44 -1.10
C ALA A 177 -26.38 7.45 0.08
N GLU A 178 -26.10 6.29 0.68
CA GLU A 178 -25.23 6.15 1.86
C GLU A 178 -23.74 6.40 1.53
N GLY A 179 -23.23 5.71 0.51
CA GLY A 179 -21.79 5.64 0.20
C GLY A 179 -21.35 6.46 -1.01
N GLY A 180 -22.29 7.05 -1.77
CA GLY A 180 -21.99 7.76 -3.01
C GLY A 180 -21.69 6.81 -4.17
N GLN A 181 -20.79 7.22 -5.08
CA GLN A 181 -20.49 6.48 -6.31
C GLN A 181 -19.23 5.63 -6.16
N THR A 182 -19.38 4.30 -6.22
CA THR A 182 -18.24 3.38 -6.38
C THR A 182 -17.65 3.48 -7.79
N TYR A 183 -16.34 3.36 -7.93
CA TYR A 183 -15.65 3.29 -9.23
C TYR A 183 -14.76 2.05 -9.31
N ALA A 184 -14.66 1.42 -10.49
CA ALA A 184 -13.69 0.35 -10.72
C ALA A 184 -12.27 0.89 -11.00
N ALA A 185 -11.26 0.04 -10.84
CA ALA A 185 -9.88 0.45 -10.64
C ALA A 185 -9.02 0.58 -11.92
N TYR A 186 -9.51 0.17 -13.09
CA TYR A 186 -8.71 0.06 -14.31
C TYR A 186 -8.74 1.31 -15.20
N TYR A 187 -9.75 2.17 -15.04
CA TYR A 187 -9.86 3.43 -15.78
C TYR A 187 -10.50 4.55 -14.93
N PRO A 188 -10.13 5.83 -15.10
CA PRO A 188 -10.77 6.93 -14.37
C PRO A 188 -12.28 6.96 -14.61
N LYS A 189 -13.06 7.01 -13.52
CA LYS A 189 -14.52 6.95 -13.55
C LYS A 189 -15.08 5.68 -14.24
N GLN A 190 -14.33 4.59 -14.24
CA GLN A 190 -14.80 3.32 -14.77
C GLN A 190 -16.10 2.89 -14.07
N ASP A 191 -17.05 2.44 -14.88
CA ASP A 191 -18.27 1.78 -14.41
C ASP A 191 -17.92 0.45 -13.73
N PRO A 192 -18.20 0.29 -12.42
CA PRO A 192 -17.90 -0.95 -11.70
C PRO A 192 -18.87 -2.09 -12.04
N SER A 193 -19.85 -1.84 -12.93
CA SER A 193 -21.07 -2.62 -13.07
C SER A 193 -21.76 -2.77 -11.71
N GLY A 194 -22.69 -3.70 -11.56
CA GLY A 194 -23.44 -3.86 -10.34
C GLY A 194 -24.45 -4.99 -10.38
N SER A 195 -25.16 -5.22 -9.29
CA SER A 195 -25.18 -4.37 -8.10
C SER A 195 -24.11 -4.66 -7.04
N SER A 196 -23.37 -5.78 -7.10
CA SER A 196 -22.28 -6.06 -6.13
C SER A 196 -20.98 -5.31 -6.45
N SER A 197 -21.11 -4.03 -6.79
CA SER A 197 -20.03 -3.16 -7.29
C SER A 197 -18.86 -3.08 -6.30
N GLY A 198 -19.15 -2.76 -5.04
CA GLY A 198 -18.12 -2.64 -4.01
C GLY A 198 -17.44 -3.98 -3.70
N SER A 199 -18.18 -5.09 -3.74
CA SER A 199 -17.63 -6.44 -3.54
C SER A 199 -16.63 -6.80 -4.65
N GLY A 200 -16.94 -6.45 -5.91
CA GLY A 200 -16.05 -6.65 -7.04
C GLY A 200 -14.75 -5.86 -6.90
N VAL A 201 -14.88 -4.55 -6.71
CA VAL A 201 -13.73 -3.64 -6.59
C VAL A 201 -12.87 -3.95 -5.35
N ALA A 202 -13.50 -4.34 -4.23
CA ALA A 202 -12.76 -4.69 -3.02
C ALA A 202 -11.97 -6.01 -3.15
N ALA A 203 -12.53 -7.01 -3.85
CA ALA A 203 -11.82 -8.27 -4.10
C ALA A 203 -10.66 -8.08 -5.09
N ASP A 204 -10.83 -7.26 -6.13
CA ASP A 204 -9.79 -6.87 -7.10
C ASP A 204 -8.58 -6.23 -6.40
N LEU A 205 -8.84 -5.23 -5.55
CA LEU A 205 -7.78 -4.47 -4.86
C LEU A 205 -7.17 -5.17 -3.65
N GLY A 206 -7.61 -6.39 -3.32
CA GLY A 206 -7.12 -7.14 -2.16
C GLY A 206 -7.46 -6.46 -0.84
N LEU A 207 -8.68 -5.94 -0.68
CA LEU A 207 -9.16 -5.30 0.56
C LEU A 207 -9.75 -6.28 1.57
N GLY A 208 -9.75 -7.55 1.21
CA GLY A 208 -10.04 -8.70 2.02
C GLY A 208 -9.57 -9.94 1.28
N PHE A 209 -9.60 -11.09 1.94
CA PHE A 209 -9.29 -12.36 1.29
C PHE A 209 -10.22 -12.60 0.09
N ALA A 210 -11.52 -12.38 0.28
CA ALA A 210 -12.57 -12.44 -0.73
C ALA A 210 -13.73 -11.49 -0.34
N ALA A 211 -14.77 -11.44 -1.17
CA ALA A 211 -16.03 -10.79 -0.84
C ALA A 211 -17.24 -11.70 -1.13
N LEU A 212 -18.39 -11.40 -0.50
CA LEU A 212 -19.68 -11.93 -0.92
C LEU A 212 -20.49 -10.88 -1.65
N GLY A 213 -21.03 -11.27 -2.81
CA GLY A 213 -22.04 -10.53 -3.55
C GLY A 213 -23.40 -11.23 -3.53
N THR A 214 -24.41 -10.55 -4.07
CA THR A 214 -25.74 -11.12 -4.30
C THR A 214 -26.14 -10.91 -5.76
N GLU A 215 -26.80 -11.90 -6.36
CA GLU A 215 -27.27 -11.82 -7.73
C GLU A 215 -28.75 -12.17 -7.86
N THR A 216 -29.50 -11.24 -8.46
CA THR A 216 -30.83 -11.46 -9.03
C THR A 216 -30.70 -11.71 -10.54
N SER A 217 -30.00 -10.81 -11.25
CA SER A 217 -29.52 -11.00 -12.63
C SER A 217 -28.23 -10.19 -12.80
N GLY A 218 -27.13 -10.85 -13.17
CA GLY A 218 -25.82 -10.23 -13.46
C GLY A 218 -25.05 -9.63 -12.28
N SER A 219 -25.68 -9.46 -11.12
CA SER A 219 -25.14 -8.68 -10.01
C SER A 219 -23.95 -9.30 -9.26
N ILE A 220 -23.49 -10.50 -9.60
CA ILE A 220 -22.20 -11.09 -9.22
C ILE A 220 -21.31 -11.22 -10.47
N LEU A 221 -21.83 -11.78 -11.56
CA LEU A 221 -21.04 -12.06 -12.77
C LEU A 221 -20.51 -10.78 -13.43
N SER A 222 -21.38 -9.80 -13.66
CA SER A 222 -21.02 -8.55 -14.34
C SER A 222 -20.04 -7.66 -13.54
N PRO A 223 -20.23 -7.36 -12.24
CA PRO A 223 -19.22 -6.62 -11.49
C PRO A 223 -17.90 -7.40 -11.30
N SER A 224 -17.92 -8.73 -11.38
CA SER A 224 -16.70 -9.53 -11.35
C SER A 224 -15.87 -9.38 -12.63
N GLU A 225 -16.49 -9.39 -13.81
CA GLU A 225 -15.75 -9.15 -15.06
C GLU A 225 -15.18 -7.73 -15.12
N ASN A 226 -15.97 -6.72 -14.72
CA ASN A 226 -15.54 -5.31 -14.71
C ASN A 226 -14.43 -5.04 -13.68
N SER A 227 -14.28 -5.92 -12.69
CA SER A 227 -13.24 -5.86 -11.67
C SER A 227 -12.12 -6.89 -11.90
N ASN A 228 -12.10 -7.58 -13.04
CA ASN A 228 -11.08 -8.58 -13.37
C ASN A 228 -10.91 -9.70 -12.32
N ILE A 229 -12.01 -10.19 -11.76
CA ILE A 229 -12.01 -11.26 -10.75
C ILE A 229 -12.97 -12.39 -11.13
N VAL A 230 -12.93 -13.47 -10.34
CA VAL A 230 -13.88 -14.57 -10.44
C VAL A 230 -15.14 -14.26 -9.63
N GLY A 231 -16.29 -14.51 -10.24
CA GLY A 231 -17.60 -14.46 -9.58
C GLY A 231 -18.33 -15.79 -9.78
N ILE A 232 -18.82 -16.38 -8.69
CA ILE A 232 -19.68 -17.56 -8.76
C ILE A 232 -21.09 -17.15 -8.36
N LYS A 233 -22.01 -17.22 -9.31
CA LYS A 233 -23.45 -17.18 -9.05
C LYS A 233 -23.94 -18.63 -8.87
N PRO A 234 -24.26 -19.08 -7.66
CA PRO A 234 -24.71 -20.46 -7.48
C PRO A 234 -26.17 -20.66 -7.92
N THR A 235 -26.60 -21.92 -7.94
CA THR A 235 -28.01 -22.27 -8.10
C THR A 235 -28.83 -21.59 -7.00
N VAL A 236 -29.99 -21.06 -7.36
CA VAL A 236 -30.93 -20.52 -6.38
C VAL A 236 -31.37 -21.67 -5.46
N GLY A 237 -31.07 -21.53 -4.16
CA GLY A 237 -31.25 -22.59 -3.17
C GLY A 237 -29.96 -23.34 -2.81
N LEU A 238 -28.81 -23.12 -3.45
CA LEU A 238 -27.57 -23.68 -2.92
C LEU A 238 -27.09 -22.94 -1.66
N THR A 239 -27.26 -21.62 -1.64
CA THR A 239 -26.94 -20.74 -0.52
C THR A 239 -28.22 -20.09 0.00
N SER A 240 -28.34 -19.97 1.33
CA SER A 240 -29.53 -19.39 1.96
C SER A 240 -29.58 -17.89 1.79
N ARG A 241 -30.78 -17.36 1.54
CA ARG A 241 -31.09 -15.94 1.38
C ARG A 241 -31.77 -15.35 2.61
N TYR A 242 -31.89 -16.14 3.68
CA TYR A 242 -32.52 -15.70 4.91
C TYR A 242 -31.79 -14.47 5.48
N MET A 243 -32.57 -13.42 5.79
CA MET A 243 -32.11 -12.11 6.27
C MET A 243 -31.09 -11.40 5.36
N VAL A 244 -31.25 -11.58 4.05
CA VAL A 244 -30.64 -10.74 3.01
C VAL A 244 -31.76 -9.88 2.41
N ILE A 245 -31.53 -8.58 2.18
CA ILE A 245 -32.56 -7.72 1.56
C ILE A 245 -32.84 -8.24 0.14
N PRO A 246 -34.08 -8.65 -0.16
CA PRO A 246 -34.39 -9.40 -1.38
C PRO A 246 -34.74 -8.48 -2.55
N ILE A 247 -34.71 -9.05 -3.75
CA ILE A 247 -35.38 -8.59 -4.96
C ILE A 247 -36.34 -9.65 -5.49
N SER A 248 -35.88 -10.90 -5.66
CA SER A 248 -36.73 -11.99 -6.16
C SER A 248 -36.38 -13.33 -5.54
N GLU A 249 -37.33 -13.96 -4.87
CA GLU A 249 -37.20 -15.31 -4.32
C GLU A 249 -36.98 -16.38 -5.40
N ARG A 250 -37.15 -16.08 -6.69
CA ARG A 250 -36.90 -17.05 -7.77
C ARG A 250 -35.50 -16.95 -8.34
N GLN A 251 -34.85 -15.79 -8.22
CA GLN A 251 -33.58 -15.52 -8.87
C GLN A 251 -32.44 -15.18 -7.89
N ASP A 252 -32.77 -14.65 -6.71
CA ASP A 252 -31.78 -14.21 -5.74
C ASP A 252 -30.91 -15.35 -5.24
N THR A 253 -29.62 -15.10 -5.20
CA THR A 253 -28.63 -16.01 -4.63
C THR A 253 -27.41 -15.26 -4.10
N ILE A 254 -26.71 -15.85 -3.15
CA ILE A 254 -25.51 -15.27 -2.54
C ILE A 254 -24.32 -16.07 -3.02
N GLY A 255 -23.30 -15.39 -3.52
CA GLY A 255 -22.16 -16.04 -4.14
C GLY A 255 -20.83 -15.35 -3.84
N PRO A 256 -19.72 -16.10 -3.90
CA PRO A 256 -18.38 -15.58 -3.66
C PRO A 256 -17.84 -14.81 -4.86
N MET A 257 -17.07 -13.77 -4.54
CA MET A 257 -16.28 -12.97 -5.47
C MET A 257 -14.83 -12.96 -4.97
N ALA A 258 -13.91 -13.50 -5.76
CA ALA A 258 -12.51 -13.67 -5.35
C ALA A 258 -11.57 -13.59 -6.56
N ARG A 259 -10.28 -13.38 -6.32
CA ARG A 259 -9.27 -13.27 -7.39
C ARG A 259 -9.00 -14.59 -8.13
N THR A 260 -9.31 -15.74 -7.50
CA THR A 260 -9.11 -17.06 -8.12
C THR A 260 -10.34 -17.95 -7.96
N VAL A 261 -10.52 -18.89 -8.90
CA VAL A 261 -11.61 -19.89 -8.87
C VAL A 261 -11.52 -20.74 -7.60
N LYS A 262 -10.29 -21.08 -7.18
CA LYS A 262 -10.08 -21.92 -5.99
C LYS A 262 -10.49 -21.23 -4.70
N ASP A 263 -10.17 -19.95 -4.56
CA ASP A 263 -10.56 -19.15 -3.39
C ASP A 263 -12.09 -18.96 -3.37
N ALA A 264 -12.71 -18.67 -4.52
CA ALA A 264 -14.17 -18.58 -4.64
C ALA A 264 -14.85 -19.91 -4.28
N ALA A 265 -14.35 -21.04 -4.78
CA ALA A 265 -14.87 -22.37 -4.45
C ALA A 265 -14.77 -22.70 -2.95
N MET A 266 -13.71 -22.24 -2.27
CA MET A 266 -13.54 -22.43 -0.84
C MET A 266 -14.58 -21.65 -0.02
N ILE A 267 -14.88 -20.40 -0.42
CA ILE A 267 -15.95 -19.63 0.20
C ILE A 267 -17.31 -20.26 -0.08
N LEU A 268 -17.58 -20.72 -1.30
CA LEU A 268 -18.82 -21.42 -1.64
C LEU A 268 -19.03 -22.66 -0.74
N GLN A 269 -17.97 -23.45 -0.53
CA GLN A 269 -18.00 -24.62 0.35
C GLN A 269 -18.45 -24.27 1.77
N ALA A 270 -18.08 -23.09 2.28
CA ALA A 270 -18.45 -22.65 3.61
C ALA A 270 -19.91 -22.18 3.71
N ILE A 271 -20.44 -21.51 2.68
CA ILE A 271 -21.78 -20.89 2.75
C ILE A 271 -22.91 -21.77 2.20
N ALA A 272 -22.59 -22.78 1.39
CA ALA A 272 -23.56 -23.70 0.79
C ALA A 272 -24.26 -24.60 1.81
N GLY A 273 -25.47 -25.07 1.47
CA GLY A 273 -26.21 -26.08 2.23
C GLY A 273 -27.53 -25.59 2.85
N PRO A 274 -28.30 -26.51 3.45
CA PRO A 274 -29.69 -26.30 3.80
C PRO A 274 -29.89 -25.28 4.91
N ASP A 275 -31.05 -24.62 4.87
CA ASP A 275 -31.58 -23.71 5.87
C ASP A 275 -33.09 -23.85 5.95
N LYS A 276 -33.60 -24.15 7.15
CA LYS A 276 -35.04 -24.26 7.40
C LYS A 276 -35.81 -22.95 7.20
N ASN A 277 -35.12 -21.81 7.24
CA ASN A 277 -35.72 -20.50 7.05
C ASN A 277 -35.75 -20.06 5.58
N ASP A 278 -35.19 -20.87 4.68
CA ASP A 278 -35.20 -20.65 3.23
C ASP A 278 -35.54 -21.96 2.50
N ASN A 279 -36.81 -22.12 2.14
CA ASN A 279 -37.36 -23.32 1.52
C ASN A 279 -36.66 -23.71 0.22
N TYR A 280 -36.08 -22.77 -0.54
CA TYR A 280 -35.34 -23.07 -1.76
C TYR A 280 -34.11 -23.94 -1.47
N THR A 281 -33.51 -23.79 -0.29
CA THR A 281 -32.36 -24.62 0.11
C THR A 281 -32.72 -26.05 0.44
N LEU A 282 -33.98 -26.30 0.78
CA LEU A 282 -34.49 -27.65 1.04
C LEU A 282 -34.76 -28.42 -0.25
N ALA A 283 -34.81 -27.73 -1.40
CA ALA A 283 -34.94 -28.34 -2.72
C ALA A 283 -33.59 -28.84 -3.28
N SER A 284 -32.47 -28.56 -2.59
CA SER A 284 -31.16 -29.05 -3.01
C SER A 284 -31.10 -30.59 -2.95
N PRO A 285 -30.63 -31.28 -4.01
CA PRO A 285 -30.57 -32.75 -4.02
C PRO A 285 -29.49 -33.30 -3.08
N PHE A 286 -28.62 -32.45 -2.53
CA PHE A 286 -27.46 -32.84 -1.74
C PHE A 286 -27.79 -33.06 -0.26
N GLY A 287 -28.87 -32.47 0.26
CA GLY A 287 -29.17 -32.48 1.69
C GLY A 287 -27.97 -32.01 2.52
N SER A 288 -27.50 -32.84 3.46
CA SER A 288 -26.30 -32.58 4.27
C SER A 288 -24.98 -32.95 3.59
N HIS A 289 -25.01 -33.60 2.43
CA HIS A 289 -23.83 -34.13 1.73
C HIS A 289 -23.52 -33.31 0.48
N LEU A 290 -22.97 -32.12 0.68
CA LEU A 290 -22.59 -31.22 -0.40
C LEU A 290 -21.46 -31.79 -1.26
N PRO A 291 -21.43 -31.48 -2.57
CA PRO A 291 -20.25 -31.69 -3.39
C PRO A 291 -19.01 -31.01 -2.81
N ASN A 292 -17.84 -31.57 -3.11
CA ASN A 292 -16.57 -30.98 -2.67
C ASN A 292 -16.04 -30.03 -3.75
N TYR A 293 -16.48 -28.78 -3.66
CA TYR A 293 -16.14 -27.75 -4.64
C TYR A 293 -14.63 -27.49 -4.74
N LEU A 294 -13.91 -27.60 -3.62
CA LEU A 294 -12.45 -27.43 -3.62
C LEU A 294 -11.73 -28.58 -4.32
N ALA A 295 -12.23 -29.81 -4.16
CA ALA A 295 -11.69 -30.99 -4.83
C ALA A 295 -11.97 -31.00 -6.34
N ALA A 296 -12.92 -30.19 -6.82
CA ALA A 296 -13.20 -30.01 -8.24
C ALA A 296 -12.11 -29.22 -8.98
N CYS A 297 -11.32 -28.39 -8.27
CA CYS A 297 -10.23 -27.58 -8.81
C CYS A 297 -9.06 -28.45 -9.33
N LYS A 298 -9.24 -29.07 -10.51
CA LYS A 298 -8.29 -29.97 -11.17
C LYS A 298 -8.03 -29.51 -12.60
N LEU A 299 -6.77 -29.60 -13.06
CA LEU A 299 -6.37 -29.25 -14.43
C LEU A 299 -7.05 -30.10 -15.52
N SER A 300 -7.64 -31.24 -15.14
CA SER A 300 -8.41 -32.13 -16.00
C SER A 300 -9.89 -31.76 -16.11
N GLY A 301 -10.36 -30.67 -15.49
CA GLY A 301 -11.79 -30.34 -15.40
C GLY A 301 -12.50 -30.19 -16.74
N LEU A 302 -11.79 -29.79 -17.79
CA LEU A 302 -12.30 -29.67 -19.17
C LEU A 302 -12.25 -30.97 -19.98
N LYS A 303 -11.47 -31.97 -19.55
CA LYS A 303 -11.25 -33.20 -20.33
C LYS A 303 -12.56 -33.98 -20.49
N GLY A 304 -12.89 -34.29 -21.73
CA GLY A 304 -14.07 -35.07 -22.11
C GLY A 304 -15.40 -34.33 -21.99
N LYS A 305 -15.37 -33.03 -21.67
CA LYS A 305 -16.60 -32.23 -21.54
C LYS A 305 -17.14 -31.80 -22.89
N ARG A 306 -18.45 -31.68 -23.02
CA ARG A 306 -19.15 -31.15 -24.19
C ARG A 306 -19.67 -29.76 -23.86
N ILE A 307 -19.14 -28.74 -24.54
CA ILE A 307 -19.42 -27.34 -24.23
C ILE A 307 -20.04 -26.68 -25.46
N GLY A 308 -21.21 -26.06 -25.28
CA GLY A 308 -21.92 -25.37 -26.35
C GLY A 308 -21.63 -23.88 -26.40
N ILE A 309 -21.70 -23.31 -27.60
CA ILE A 309 -21.62 -21.88 -27.86
C ILE A 309 -22.94 -21.42 -28.51
N PRO A 310 -23.77 -20.62 -27.82
CA PRO A 310 -24.97 -20.04 -28.39
C PRO A 310 -24.61 -18.86 -29.31
N ARG A 311 -24.30 -19.14 -30.58
CA ARG A 311 -23.86 -18.12 -31.54
C ARG A 311 -24.90 -17.02 -31.75
N ASN A 312 -26.18 -17.37 -31.76
CA ASN A 312 -27.26 -16.39 -31.88
C ASN A 312 -27.29 -15.36 -30.73
N VAL A 313 -26.70 -15.68 -29.57
CA VAL A 313 -26.54 -14.74 -28.46
C VAL A 313 -25.33 -13.84 -28.71
N ILE A 314 -24.20 -14.40 -29.13
CA ILE A 314 -22.95 -13.66 -29.41
C ILE A 314 -23.15 -12.66 -30.55
N ASP A 315 -23.92 -13.03 -31.58
CA ASP A 315 -24.20 -12.21 -32.76
C ASP A 315 -24.97 -10.91 -32.43
N THR A 316 -25.48 -10.76 -31.20
CA THR A 316 -26.11 -9.52 -30.71
C THR A 316 -25.12 -8.48 -30.21
N LEU A 317 -23.85 -8.84 -30.02
CA LEU A 317 -22.81 -7.88 -29.69
C LEU A 317 -22.59 -6.90 -30.84
N SER A 318 -22.47 -5.63 -30.52
CA SER A 318 -22.13 -4.61 -31.51
C SER A 318 -20.72 -4.82 -32.06
N ALA A 319 -20.46 -4.29 -33.26
CA ALA A 319 -19.11 -4.33 -33.86
C ALA A 319 -18.03 -3.68 -32.98
N SER A 320 -18.40 -2.80 -32.04
CA SER A 320 -17.45 -2.19 -31.11
C SER A 320 -16.91 -3.22 -30.08
N SER A 321 -17.58 -4.35 -29.89
CA SER A 321 -17.21 -5.42 -28.95
C SER A 321 -16.25 -6.45 -29.56
N GLU A 322 -15.70 -6.20 -30.74
CA GLU A 322 -14.80 -7.11 -31.43
C GLU A 322 -13.61 -7.62 -30.56
N PRO A 323 -12.97 -6.80 -29.69
CA PRO A 323 -11.94 -7.32 -28.79
C PRO A 323 -12.41 -8.43 -27.85
N ILE A 324 -13.68 -8.39 -27.42
CA ILE A 324 -14.29 -9.43 -26.59
C ILE A 324 -14.47 -10.71 -27.40
N VAL A 325 -15.04 -10.59 -28.61
CA VAL A 325 -15.29 -11.73 -29.50
C VAL A 325 -13.98 -12.42 -29.89
N SER A 326 -12.98 -11.64 -30.33
CA SER A 326 -11.64 -12.13 -30.64
C SER A 326 -10.99 -12.87 -29.47
N ALA A 327 -11.08 -12.33 -28.24
CA ALA A 327 -10.54 -13.00 -27.05
C ALA A 327 -11.34 -14.27 -26.68
N PHE A 328 -12.65 -14.26 -26.88
CA PHE A 328 -13.52 -15.39 -26.64
C PHE A 328 -13.17 -16.56 -27.59
N GLU A 329 -12.98 -16.33 -28.89
CA GLU A 329 -12.55 -17.38 -29.82
C GLU A 329 -11.19 -17.98 -29.47
N ALA A 330 -10.25 -17.14 -28.99
CA ALA A 330 -8.98 -17.63 -28.49
C ALA A 330 -9.17 -18.54 -27.27
N ALA A 331 -10.08 -18.19 -26.35
CA ALA A 331 -10.43 -19.02 -25.21
C ALA A 331 -11.11 -20.34 -25.60
N VAL A 332 -11.99 -20.34 -26.62
CA VAL A 332 -12.60 -21.56 -27.17
C VAL A 332 -11.51 -22.54 -27.64
N SER A 333 -10.46 -22.04 -28.30
CA SER A 333 -9.32 -22.87 -28.69
C SER A 333 -8.59 -23.49 -27.50
N VAL A 334 -8.35 -22.72 -26.43
CA VAL A 334 -7.74 -23.24 -25.18
C VAL A 334 -8.61 -24.33 -24.55
N ILE A 335 -9.93 -24.13 -24.52
CA ILE A 335 -10.90 -25.07 -23.97
C ILE A 335 -10.90 -26.38 -24.78
N SER A 336 -10.93 -26.28 -26.11
CA SER A 336 -10.85 -27.43 -27.03
C SER A 336 -9.55 -28.22 -26.84
N GLN A 337 -8.40 -27.53 -26.80
CA GLN A 337 -7.08 -28.14 -26.58
C GLN A 337 -6.95 -28.82 -25.19
N ALA A 338 -7.74 -28.40 -24.20
CA ALA A 338 -7.82 -29.05 -22.90
C ALA A 338 -8.60 -30.38 -22.92
N GLY A 339 -9.16 -30.76 -24.08
CA GLY A 339 -9.87 -32.01 -24.32
C GLY A 339 -11.39 -31.89 -24.22
N ALA A 340 -11.95 -30.68 -24.27
CA ALA A 340 -13.39 -30.48 -24.40
C ALA A 340 -13.81 -30.57 -25.88
N THR A 341 -15.02 -31.07 -26.13
CA THR A 341 -15.69 -31.00 -27.43
C THR A 341 -16.51 -29.72 -27.49
N ILE A 342 -16.24 -28.86 -28.47
CA ILE A 342 -16.99 -27.63 -28.72
C ILE A 342 -18.16 -27.93 -29.66
N VAL A 343 -19.33 -27.39 -29.35
CA VAL A 343 -20.54 -27.44 -30.20
C VAL A 343 -20.98 -26.03 -30.54
N GLU A 344 -20.80 -25.65 -31.80
CA GLU A 344 -20.99 -24.26 -32.28
C GLU A 344 -22.46 -23.84 -32.42
N ASP A 345 -23.40 -24.78 -32.60
CA ASP A 345 -24.81 -24.47 -32.86
C ASP A 345 -25.70 -24.64 -31.62
N ALA A 346 -25.19 -24.28 -30.43
CA ALA A 346 -25.92 -24.43 -29.17
C ALA A 346 -26.90 -23.28 -28.89
N ASN A 347 -27.64 -22.86 -29.92
CA ASN A 347 -28.46 -21.66 -29.89
C ASN A 347 -29.63 -21.72 -28.89
N PHE A 348 -29.93 -20.56 -28.32
CA PHE A 348 -31.11 -20.31 -27.50
C PHE A 348 -32.27 -19.94 -28.42
N THR A 349 -33.15 -20.91 -28.70
CA THR A 349 -34.24 -20.77 -29.68
C THR A 349 -35.29 -19.71 -29.33
N GLY A 350 -35.41 -19.36 -28.05
CA GLY A 350 -36.31 -18.31 -27.56
C GLY A 350 -35.66 -16.93 -27.43
N TYR A 351 -34.37 -16.78 -27.78
CA TYR A 351 -33.61 -15.57 -27.46
C TYR A 351 -34.10 -14.32 -28.19
N ASP A 352 -34.47 -14.43 -29.48
CA ASP A 352 -35.01 -13.28 -30.23
C ASP A 352 -36.32 -12.77 -29.61
N ALA A 353 -37.17 -13.68 -29.16
CA ALA A 353 -38.41 -13.33 -28.46
C ALA A 353 -38.12 -12.77 -27.05
N TYR A 354 -37.07 -13.25 -26.37
CA TYR A 354 -36.62 -12.72 -25.08
C TYR A 354 -36.19 -11.24 -25.19
N LEU A 355 -35.43 -10.87 -26.23
CA LEU A 355 -34.97 -9.49 -26.44
C LEU A 355 -36.11 -8.47 -26.65
N ASN A 356 -37.31 -8.95 -27.00
CA ASN A 356 -38.47 -8.12 -27.33
C ASN A 356 -39.58 -8.19 -26.27
N THR A 357 -39.31 -8.70 -25.07
CA THR A 357 -40.29 -8.81 -23.98
C THR A 357 -39.80 -8.19 -22.68
N LEU A 358 -40.74 -7.73 -21.84
CA LEU A 358 -40.49 -7.25 -20.48
C LEU A 358 -41.00 -8.22 -19.40
N VAL A 359 -41.48 -9.40 -19.81
CA VAL A 359 -42.13 -10.36 -18.92
C VAL A 359 -41.21 -10.86 -17.80
N PRO A 360 -39.93 -11.24 -18.04
CA PRO A 360 -39.01 -11.60 -16.96
C PRO A 360 -38.84 -10.48 -15.91
N GLN A 361 -38.78 -9.23 -16.34
CA GLN A 361 -38.64 -8.06 -15.47
C GLN A 361 -39.92 -7.81 -14.67
N ALA A 362 -41.09 -8.06 -15.27
CA ALA A 362 -42.38 -8.01 -14.57
C ALA A 362 -42.49 -9.09 -13.47
N VAL A 363 -41.94 -10.29 -13.71
CA VAL A 363 -41.87 -11.36 -12.70
C VAL A 363 -41.02 -10.91 -11.51
N ILE A 364 -39.83 -10.35 -11.77
CA ILE A 364 -38.94 -9.81 -10.72
C ILE A 364 -39.62 -8.68 -9.93
N ALA A 365 -40.32 -7.77 -10.63
CA ALA A 365 -41.05 -6.67 -9.98
C ALA A 365 -42.19 -7.18 -9.06
N ALA A 366 -42.93 -8.18 -9.51
CA ALA A 366 -44.00 -8.81 -8.75
C ALA A 366 -43.47 -9.58 -7.52
N ASP A 367 -42.31 -10.24 -7.65
CA ASP A 367 -41.61 -10.84 -6.52
C ASP A 367 -41.18 -9.78 -5.51
N PHE A 368 -40.54 -8.69 -5.97
CA PHE A 368 -40.03 -7.66 -5.08
C PHE A 368 -41.10 -7.05 -4.19
N ILE A 369 -42.31 -6.81 -4.72
CA ILE A 369 -43.46 -6.31 -3.96
C ILE A 369 -43.77 -7.20 -2.75
N SER A 370 -43.82 -8.52 -2.95
CA SER A 370 -44.11 -9.49 -1.88
C SER A 370 -42.91 -9.70 -0.95
N ASP A 371 -41.72 -9.84 -1.52
CA ASP A 371 -40.52 -10.26 -0.81
C ASP A 371 -40.01 -9.16 0.11
N ILE A 372 -40.06 -7.90 -0.32
CA ILE A 372 -39.64 -6.77 0.53
C ILE A 372 -40.56 -6.60 1.73
N ALA A 373 -41.88 -6.77 1.56
CA ALA A 373 -42.82 -6.72 2.67
C ALA A 373 -42.55 -7.86 3.67
N SER A 374 -42.28 -9.08 3.16
CA SER A 374 -41.89 -10.23 3.98
C SER A 374 -40.59 -9.96 4.76
N TYR A 375 -39.57 -9.37 4.13
CA TYR A 375 -38.32 -8.99 4.80
C TYR A 375 -38.55 -7.95 5.89
N LEU A 376 -39.26 -6.85 5.59
CA LEU A 376 -39.53 -5.76 6.54
C LEU A 376 -40.30 -6.25 7.78
N SER A 377 -41.23 -7.19 7.59
CA SER A 377 -41.99 -7.80 8.71
C SER A 377 -41.13 -8.58 9.71
N LYS A 378 -39.92 -8.97 9.30
CA LYS A 378 -38.95 -9.74 10.11
C LYS A 378 -37.88 -8.86 10.74
N LEU A 379 -37.94 -7.53 10.57
CA LEU A 379 -37.02 -6.62 11.23
C LEU A 379 -37.34 -6.54 12.73
N LYS A 380 -36.30 -6.61 13.57
CA LYS A 380 -36.41 -6.37 15.01
C LYS A 380 -36.56 -4.88 15.31
N THR A 381 -35.87 -4.05 14.54
CA THR A 381 -35.97 -2.59 14.62
C THR A 381 -36.20 -2.05 13.23
N ASN A 382 -37.26 -1.25 13.07
CA ASN A 382 -37.67 -0.62 11.83
C ASN A 382 -37.84 0.89 12.09
N PRO A 383 -36.76 1.68 12.01
CA PRO A 383 -36.73 3.05 12.52
C PRO A 383 -37.65 3.99 11.74
N ASN A 384 -37.88 3.72 10.46
CA ASN A 384 -38.72 4.53 9.58
C ASN A 384 -40.14 3.94 9.41
N ASN A 385 -40.51 2.91 10.18
CA ASN A 385 -41.82 2.27 10.15
C ASN A 385 -42.29 1.88 8.72
N LEU A 386 -41.40 1.25 7.95
CA LEU A 386 -41.65 0.83 6.56
C LEU A 386 -42.22 -0.60 6.53
N HIS A 387 -43.32 -0.83 5.82
CA HIS A 387 -43.95 -2.16 5.78
C HIS A 387 -44.00 -2.80 4.39
N ASN A 388 -43.80 -2.02 3.33
CA ASN A 388 -43.92 -2.47 1.95
C ASN A 388 -43.18 -1.51 0.99
N LEU A 389 -43.21 -1.82 -0.31
CA LEU A 389 -42.58 -1.01 -1.34
C LEU A 389 -43.16 0.40 -1.45
N GLU A 390 -44.44 0.60 -1.16
CA GLU A 390 -45.07 1.93 -1.22
C GLU A 390 -44.56 2.85 -0.10
N ASP A 391 -44.30 2.31 1.09
CA ASP A 391 -43.65 3.05 2.17
C ASP A 391 -42.21 3.43 1.83
N ILE A 392 -41.43 2.49 1.26
CA ILE A 392 -40.06 2.74 0.78
C ILE A 392 -40.07 3.84 -0.28
N ARG A 393 -40.91 3.71 -1.32
CA ARG A 393 -41.06 4.70 -2.38
C ARG A 393 -41.40 6.07 -1.81
N ARG A 394 -42.36 6.15 -0.88
CA ARG A 394 -42.77 7.40 -0.24
C ARG A 394 -41.61 8.04 0.53
N PHE A 395 -40.88 7.26 1.33
CA PHE A 395 -39.70 7.73 2.04
C PHE A 395 -38.66 8.29 1.05
N THR A 396 -38.32 7.52 0.01
CA THR A 396 -37.34 7.89 -1.01
C THR A 396 -37.71 9.17 -1.74
N GLN A 397 -38.99 9.36 -2.09
CA GLN A 397 -39.46 10.57 -2.78
C GLN A 397 -39.52 11.82 -1.88
N GLN A 398 -39.58 11.64 -0.55
CA GLN A 398 -39.70 12.74 0.42
C GLN A 398 -38.36 13.09 1.08
N SER A 399 -37.39 12.18 1.09
CA SER A 399 -36.10 12.38 1.73
C SER A 399 -35.09 13.03 0.78
N SER A 400 -34.56 14.19 1.17
CA SER A 400 -33.46 14.84 0.43
C SER A 400 -32.16 14.03 0.45
N LEU A 401 -32.03 13.06 1.36
CA LEU A 401 -30.85 12.19 1.46
C LEU A 401 -30.78 11.17 0.32
N GLU A 402 -31.91 10.90 -0.34
CA GLU A 402 -32.05 9.85 -1.34
C GLU A 402 -31.84 10.35 -2.79
N ASP A 403 -31.48 11.62 -2.97
CA ASP A 403 -31.23 12.28 -4.27
C ASP A 403 -32.42 12.19 -5.26
N TYR A 404 -33.65 12.09 -4.77
CA TYR A 404 -34.86 12.21 -5.60
C TYR A 404 -35.16 13.69 -5.93
N PRO A 405 -35.57 14.06 -7.17
CA PRO A 405 -35.86 13.21 -8.33
C PRO A 405 -34.69 13.00 -9.31
N SER A 406 -33.47 13.47 -9.00
CA SER A 406 -32.26 13.22 -9.84
C SER A 406 -32.00 11.72 -10.03
N ARG A 407 -32.32 10.94 -8.98
CA ARG A 407 -32.39 9.49 -8.93
C ARG A 407 -33.85 9.12 -8.76
N ASP A 408 -34.50 8.68 -9.85
CA ASP A 408 -35.94 8.43 -9.84
C ASP A 408 -36.31 7.15 -9.06
N THR A 409 -37.61 6.86 -8.97
CA THR A 409 -38.18 5.61 -8.45
C THR A 409 -38.92 4.83 -9.53
N GLY A 410 -38.58 5.06 -10.81
CA GLY A 410 -39.43 4.69 -11.94
C GLY A 410 -39.72 3.19 -12.06
N VAL A 411 -38.77 2.33 -11.63
CA VAL A 411 -38.99 0.88 -11.60
C VAL A 411 -40.06 0.51 -10.57
N TRP A 412 -40.04 1.15 -9.39
CA TRP A 412 -41.06 0.95 -8.36
C TRP A 412 -42.41 1.54 -8.75
N ASP A 413 -42.41 2.72 -9.38
CA ASP A 413 -43.62 3.37 -9.87
C ASP A 413 -44.36 2.46 -10.86
N MET A 414 -43.63 1.85 -11.81
CA MET A 414 -44.19 0.88 -12.75
C MET A 414 -44.68 -0.41 -12.06
N ALA A 415 -43.90 -0.95 -11.11
CA ALA A 415 -44.28 -2.16 -10.39
C ALA A 415 -45.58 -1.97 -9.60
N LEU A 416 -45.70 -0.85 -8.88
CA LEU A 416 -46.89 -0.53 -8.09
C LEU A 416 -48.09 -0.18 -8.97
N ALA A 417 -47.87 0.52 -10.10
CA ALA A 417 -48.94 0.82 -11.06
C ALA A 417 -49.50 -0.44 -11.74
N ALA A 418 -48.68 -1.47 -11.96
CA ALA A 418 -49.14 -2.75 -12.48
C ALA A 418 -50.09 -3.46 -11.50
N GLY A 419 -49.94 -3.26 -10.19
CA GLY A 419 -50.80 -3.84 -9.17
C GLY A 419 -50.72 -5.37 -9.06
N VAL A 420 -49.65 -5.97 -9.59
CA VAL A 420 -49.41 -7.43 -9.60
C VAL A 420 -48.30 -7.76 -8.61
N ASN A 421 -48.51 -8.77 -7.77
CA ASN A 421 -47.48 -9.38 -6.94
C ASN A 421 -47.36 -10.88 -7.24
N ASN A 422 -46.40 -11.57 -6.64
CA ASN A 422 -46.15 -12.99 -6.93
C ASN A 422 -47.22 -13.99 -6.41
N THR A 423 -48.29 -13.48 -5.79
CA THR A 423 -49.49 -14.27 -5.40
C THR A 423 -50.68 -14.01 -6.31
N SER A 424 -50.60 -12.99 -7.18
CA SER A 424 -51.66 -12.63 -8.13
C SER A 424 -51.86 -13.70 -9.20
N PRO A 425 -53.10 -13.98 -9.66
CA PRO A 425 -53.35 -14.92 -10.76
C PRO A 425 -52.59 -14.58 -12.06
N GLU A 426 -52.45 -13.28 -12.36
CA GLU A 426 -51.76 -12.75 -13.53
C GLU A 426 -50.27 -13.06 -13.55
N PHE A 427 -49.67 -13.34 -12.38
CA PHE A 427 -48.26 -13.67 -12.25
C PHE A 427 -47.89 -14.99 -12.94
N TRP A 428 -48.73 -16.02 -12.83
CA TRP A 428 -48.35 -17.37 -13.26
C TRP A 428 -48.12 -17.52 -14.77
N PRO A 429 -48.96 -16.96 -15.66
CA PRO A 429 -48.67 -16.94 -17.09
C PRO A 429 -47.36 -16.21 -17.43
N MET A 430 -47.09 -15.08 -16.77
CA MET A 430 -45.83 -14.34 -16.93
C MET A 430 -44.63 -15.18 -16.48
N HIS A 431 -44.76 -15.87 -15.34
CA HIS A 431 -43.72 -16.75 -14.82
C HIS A 431 -43.45 -17.93 -15.75
N LEU A 432 -44.49 -18.60 -16.28
CA LEU A 432 -44.34 -19.70 -17.23
C LEU A 432 -43.67 -19.24 -18.54
N GLN A 433 -44.04 -18.06 -19.04
CA GLN A 433 -43.39 -17.47 -20.21
C GLN A 433 -41.92 -17.10 -19.92
N SER A 434 -41.63 -16.59 -18.73
CA SER A 434 -40.25 -16.32 -18.30
C SER A 434 -39.44 -17.62 -18.26
N LEU A 435 -39.98 -18.68 -17.65
CA LEU A 435 -39.33 -20.01 -17.61
C LEU A 435 -39.04 -20.55 -19.01
N TYR A 436 -39.92 -20.37 -19.99
CA TYR A 436 -39.63 -20.77 -21.37
C TYR A 436 -38.31 -20.20 -21.90
N TYR A 437 -38.01 -18.92 -21.63
CA TYR A 437 -36.77 -18.28 -22.10
C TYR A 437 -35.51 -18.81 -21.42
N GLY A 438 -35.60 -19.26 -20.17
CA GLY A 438 -34.47 -19.88 -19.47
C GLY A 438 -34.34 -21.39 -19.71
N GLU A 439 -35.47 -22.06 -19.93
CA GLU A 439 -35.57 -23.52 -20.06
C GLU A 439 -35.54 -23.96 -21.54
N GLU A 440 -36.68 -24.42 -22.08
CA GLU A 440 -36.79 -24.98 -23.43
C GLU A 440 -36.25 -24.03 -24.51
N GLY A 441 -36.58 -22.73 -24.40
CA GLY A 441 -36.10 -21.69 -25.31
C GLY A 441 -34.66 -21.25 -25.04
N GLY A 442 -34.07 -21.59 -23.89
CA GLY A 442 -32.80 -21.06 -23.43
C GLY A 442 -31.76 -22.10 -23.08
N LEU A 443 -31.18 -21.94 -21.89
CA LEU A 443 -30.01 -22.68 -21.42
C LEU A 443 -30.29 -24.18 -21.33
N THR A 444 -31.30 -24.62 -20.59
CA THR A 444 -31.51 -26.08 -20.41
C THR A 444 -31.99 -26.76 -21.67
N GLY A 445 -32.73 -26.05 -22.53
CA GLY A 445 -33.08 -26.49 -23.87
C GLY A 445 -31.86 -26.71 -24.75
N ALA A 446 -30.91 -25.75 -24.77
CA ALA A 446 -29.67 -25.89 -25.50
C ALA A 446 -28.80 -27.04 -24.99
N LEU A 447 -28.69 -27.19 -23.66
CA LEU A 447 -27.98 -28.30 -23.02
C LEU A 447 -28.57 -29.66 -23.44
N SER A 448 -29.90 -29.79 -23.37
CA SER A 448 -30.61 -31.02 -23.71
C SER A 448 -30.50 -31.38 -25.20
N ARG A 449 -30.84 -30.45 -26.09
CA ARG A 449 -30.83 -30.66 -27.55
C ARG A 449 -29.47 -31.12 -28.07
N ASN A 450 -28.39 -30.56 -27.50
CA ASN A 450 -27.02 -30.78 -27.98
C ASN A 450 -26.21 -31.76 -27.11
N LYS A 451 -26.81 -32.32 -26.05
CA LYS A 451 -26.17 -33.22 -25.06
C LYS A 451 -24.89 -32.58 -24.50
N LEU A 452 -25.04 -31.38 -23.94
CA LEU A 452 -23.94 -30.58 -23.41
C LEU A 452 -23.84 -30.73 -21.90
N ASP A 453 -22.62 -30.61 -21.39
CA ASP A 453 -22.35 -30.44 -19.97
C ASP A 453 -22.55 -28.97 -19.55
N ALA A 454 -22.09 -28.03 -20.38
CA ALA A 454 -22.13 -26.60 -20.11
C ALA A 454 -22.27 -25.78 -21.39
N VAL A 455 -22.58 -24.49 -21.21
CA VAL A 455 -22.52 -23.46 -22.23
C VAL A 455 -21.47 -22.42 -21.81
N ILE A 456 -20.76 -21.84 -22.78
CA ILE A 456 -19.88 -20.69 -22.55
C ILE A 456 -20.31 -19.49 -23.39
N LEU A 457 -20.20 -18.30 -22.80
CA LEU A 457 -20.49 -17.01 -23.44
C LEU A 457 -19.51 -15.95 -22.91
N PRO A 458 -19.24 -14.87 -23.67
CA PRO A 458 -18.71 -13.64 -23.09
C PRO A 458 -19.57 -13.22 -21.89
N THR A 459 -18.96 -12.82 -20.77
CA THR A 459 -19.71 -12.58 -19.52
C THR A 459 -20.75 -11.48 -19.71
N ALA A 460 -20.47 -10.46 -20.53
CA ALA A 460 -21.41 -9.42 -20.90
C ALA A 460 -22.79 -9.93 -21.41
N LEU A 461 -22.87 -11.17 -21.90
CA LEU A 461 -24.10 -11.80 -22.42
C LEU A 461 -24.59 -12.99 -21.58
N ALA A 462 -23.87 -13.37 -20.53
CA ALA A 462 -24.00 -14.69 -19.94
C ALA A 462 -24.94 -14.77 -18.74
N TRP A 463 -25.38 -13.63 -18.18
CA TRP A 463 -26.02 -13.58 -16.87
C TRP A 463 -27.55 -13.68 -16.89
N ASP A 464 -28.22 -13.15 -17.91
CA ASP A 464 -29.68 -13.02 -17.92
C ASP A 464 -30.43 -14.36 -17.97
N ILE A 465 -30.18 -15.16 -19.01
CA ILE A 465 -30.87 -16.44 -19.23
C ILE A 465 -30.71 -17.43 -18.06
N PRO A 466 -29.50 -17.68 -17.50
CA PRO A 466 -29.38 -18.56 -16.33
C PRO A 466 -30.02 -17.98 -15.07
N ALA A 467 -30.08 -16.64 -14.92
CA ALA A 467 -30.70 -16.00 -13.76
C ALA A 467 -32.20 -16.29 -13.68
N ILE A 468 -32.92 -16.23 -14.81
CA ILE A 468 -34.38 -16.50 -14.90
C ILE A 468 -34.76 -17.83 -14.24
N ILE A 469 -33.96 -18.87 -14.49
CA ILE A 469 -34.21 -20.22 -13.98
C ILE A 469 -33.35 -20.54 -12.75
N GLY A 470 -32.64 -19.57 -12.19
CA GLY A 470 -31.79 -19.79 -11.02
C GLY A 470 -30.68 -20.82 -11.23
N SER A 471 -30.19 -21.00 -12.45
CA SER A 471 -29.08 -21.90 -12.80
C SER A 471 -27.72 -21.27 -12.48
N PRO A 472 -26.66 -22.04 -12.19
CA PRO A 472 -25.37 -21.50 -11.81
C PRO A 472 -24.61 -20.91 -13.00
N GLY A 473 -23.78 -19.90 -12.70
CA GLY A 473 -22.84 -19.30 -13.64
C GLY A 473 -21.52 -18.96 -12.94
N ILE A 474 -20.41 -19.12 -13.64
CA ILE A 474 -19.08 -18.77 -13.13
C ILE A 474 -18.37 -17.92 -14.17
N THR A 475 -18.10 -16.66 -13.84
CA THR A 475 -17.24 -15.81 -14.67
C THR A 475 -15.80 -15.92 -14.23
N VAL A 476 -14.89 -15.91 -15.20
CA VAL A 476 -13.45 -15.84 -14.99
C VAL A 476 -12.86 -14.75 -15.89
N PRO A 477 -11.79 -14.08 -15.44
CA PRO A 477 -11.07 -13.12 -16.27
C PRO A 477 -10.67 -13.70 -17.64
N LEU A 478 -10.92 -12.93 -18.70
CA LEU A 478 -10.60 -13.33 -20.08
C LEU A 478 -9.58 -12.38 -20.72
N GLY A 479 -9.70 -11.08 -20.49
CA GLY A 479 -8.84 -10.09 -21.09
C GLY A 479 -9.24 -8.66 -20.75
N SER A 480 -8.70 -7.72 -21.51
CA SER A 480 -8.96 -6.29 -21.34
C SER A 480 -8.99 -5.59 -22.70
N PHE A 481 -9.73 -4.49 -22.81
CA PHE A 481 -9.76 -3.69 -24.03
C PHE A 481 -8.36 -3.16 -24.41
N PRO A 482 -7.98 -3.22 -25.70
CA PRO A 482 -6.64 -2.83 -26.15
C PRO A 482 -6.40 -1.32 -26.10
N GLU A 483 -5.13 -0.94 -26.20
CA GLU A 483 -4.73 0.46 -26.43
C GLU A 483 -5.41 1.01 -27.68
N GLY A 484 -5.88 2.27 -27.60
CA GLY A 484 -6.62 2.93 -28.70
C GLY A 484 -8.13 2.64 -28.74
N THR A 485 -8.67 1.83 -27.83
CA THR A 485 -10.12 1.65 -27.67
C THR A 485 -10.81 3.00 -27.41
N PRO A 486 -11.84 3.40 -28.17
CA PRO A 486 -12.61 4.61 -27.89
C PRO A 486 -13.26 4.57 -26.51
N ILE A 487 -13.35 5.72 -25.85
CA ILE A 487 -14.05 5.85 -24.57
C ILE A 487 -15.55 5.85 -24.87
N GLU A 488 -16.28 4.88 -24.30
CA GLU A 488 -17.73 4.85 -24.30
C GLU A 488 -18.24 5.02 -22.87
N TYR A 489 -19.24 5.88 -22.72
CA TYR A 489 -19.91 6.12 -21.45
C TYR A 489 -21.15 5.23 -21.33
N ASN A 490 -21.54 4.93 -20.09
CA ASN A 490 -22.81 4.27 -19.81
C ASN A 490 -24.01 5.12 -20.30
N PRO A 491 -25.23 4.55 -20.38
CA PRO A 491 -26.40 5.29 -20.88
C PRO A 491 -26.71 6.60 -20.15
N ARG A 492 -26.39 6.71 -18.86
CA ARG A 492 -26.53 7.95 -18.07
C ARG A 492 -25.45 8.99 -18.42
N GLY A 493 -24.37 8.60 -19.08
CA GLY A 493 -23.27 9.47 -19.52
C GLY A 493 -22.29 9.86 -18.43
N ASN A 494 -22.33 9.21 -17.25
CA ASN A 494 -21.56 9.61 -16.07
C ASN A 494 -20.40 8.68 -15.72
N LEU A 495 -20.41 7.44 -16.21
CA LEU A 495 -19.37 6.44 -15.98
C LEU A 495 -18.81 5.93 -17.31
N VAL A 496 -17.54 5.55 -17.30
CA VAL A 496 -16.86 4.97 -18.47
C VAL A 496 -17.07 3.46 -18.46
N GLN A 497 -17.88 2.95 -19.39
CA GLN A 497 -18.16 1.51 -19.51
C GLN A 497 -17.09 0.78 -20.33
N LYS A 498 -16.41 1.49 -21.23
CA LYS A 498 -15.40 0.91 -22.12
C LYS A 498 -14.32 1.93 -22.45
N ALA A 499 -13.08 1.50 -22.32
CA ALA A 499 -11.86 2.28 -22.52
C ALA A 499 -10.66 1.32 -22.48
N PRO A 500 -9.46 1.76 -22.91
CA PRO A 500 -8.27 0.93 -22.85
C PRO A 500 -8.00 0.41 -21.42
N GLY A 501 -7.70 -0.88 -21.32
CA GLY A 501 -7.38 -1.54 -20.04
C GLY A 501 -8.57 -1.98 -19.20
N ILE A 502 -9.82 -1.60 -19.54
CA ILE A 502 -11.00 -2.12 -18.84
C ILE A 502 -11.12 -3.63 -19.09
N PRO A 503 -11.28 -4.46 -18.05
CA PRO A 503 -11.36 -5.91 -18.17
C PRO A 503 -12.72 -6.41 -18.69
N PHE A 504 -12.73 -7.63 -19.21
CA PHE A 504 -13.92 -8.39 -19.58
C PHE A 504 -13.68 -9.90 -19.34
N GLY A 505 -14.75 -10.66 -19.22
CA GLY A 505 -14.69 -12.06 -18.75
C GLY A 505 -15.33 -13.07 -19.70
N ILE A 506 -15.13 -14.35 -19.40
CA ILE A 506 -15.86 -15.49 -19.98
C ILE A 506 -16.63 -16.21 -18.89
N SER A 507 -17.86 -16.64 -19.19
CA SER A 507 -18.72 -17.32 -18.23
C SER A 507 -19.04 -18.74 -18.63
N PHE A 508 -18.97 -19.65 -17.66
CA PHE A 508 -19.40 -21.04 -17.75
C PHE A 508 -20.77 -21.18 -17.10
N LEU A 509 -21.75 -21.64 -17.89
CA LEU A 509 -23.15 -21.77 -17.51
C LEU A 509 -23.54 -23.25 -17.55
N GLY A 510 -24.32 -23.69 -16.57
CA GLY A 510 -24.72 -25.09 -16.46
C GLY A 510 -26.14 -25.25 -15.95
N PRO A 511 -26.65 -26.49 -15.89
CA PRO A 511 -27.93 -26.77 -15.26
C PRO A 511 -27.84 -26.53 -13.74
N ARG A 512 -28.99 -26.39 -13.07
CA ARG A 512 -29.05 -26.35 -11.61
C ARG A 512 -28.22 -27.48 -10.98
N TRP A 513 -27.54 -27.16 -9.89
CA TRP A 513 -26.71 -28.09 -9.09
C TRP A 513 -25.42 -28.58 -9.76
N SER A 514 -24.95 -27.89 -10.81
CA SER A 514 -23.74 -28.27 -11.55
C SER A 514 -22.47 -27.51 -11.11
N GLU A 515 -22.48 -26.82 -9.97
CA GLU A 515 -21.37 -25.97 -9.52
C GLU A 515 -20.05 -26.72 -9.43
N GLU A 516 -20.05 -27.98 -8.95
CA GLU A 516 -18.83 -28.79 -8.87
C GLU A 516 -18.17 -28.95 -10.26
N MET A 517 -18.97 -29.26 -11.27
CA MET A 517 -18.50 -29.41 -12.64
C MET A 517 -18.03 -28.07 -13.22
N LEU A 518 -18.82 -27.01 -13.05
CA LEU A 518 -18.48 -25.68 -13.58
C LEU A 518 -17.21 -25.13 -12.93
N ILE A 519 -17.02 -25.33 -11.62
CA ILE A 519 -15.79 -24.96 -10.91
C ILE A 519 -14.59 -25.71 -11.48
N GLY A 520 -14.74 -27.00 -11.76
CA GLY A 520 -13.67 -27.78 -12.40
C GLY A 520 -13.31 -27.26 -13.78
N MET A 521 -14.31 -26.92 -14.62
CA MET A 521 -14.10 -26.32 -15.94
C MET A 521 -13.41 -24.96 -15.86
N ALA A 522 -13.96 -24.05 -15.05
CA ALA A 522 -13.47 -22.70 -14.85
C ALA A 522 -12.04 -22.69 -14.29
N TYR A 523 -11.74 -23.53 -13.30
CA TYR A 523 -10.40 -23.68 -12.76
C TYR A 523 -9.41 -24.21 -13.80
N ALA A 524 -9.78 -25.26 -14.54
CA ALA A 524 -8.91 -25.79 -15.58
C ALA A 524 -8.63 -24.77 -16.69
N PHE A 525 -9.60 -23.92 -17.02
CA PHE A 525 -9.42 -22.81 -17.95
C PHE A 525 -8.48 -21.73 -17.37
N GLU A 526 -8.79 -21.20 -16.18
CA GLU A 526 -8.01 -20.18 -15.48
C GLU A 526 -6.53 -20.58 -15.38
N GLN A 527 -6.24 -21.80 -14.93
CA GLN A 527 -4.85 -22.25 -14.76
C GLN A 527 -4.11 -22.38 -16.09
N ARG A 528 -4.82 -22.68 -17.19
CA ARG A 528 -4.21 -22.79 -18.52
C ARG A 528 -3.95 -21.43 -19.16
N THR A 529 -4.85 -20.47 -18.99
CA THR A 529 -4.64 -19.10 -19.47
C THR A 529 -3.51 -18.43 -18.71
N LEU A 530 -3.48 -18.56 -17.37
CA LEU A 530 -2.35 -18.08 -16.55
C LEU A 530 -1.02 -18.72 -16.97
N LEU A 531 -1.00 -20.03 -17.23
CA LEU A 531 0.21 -20.70 -17.70
C LEU A 531 0.61 -20.25 -19.12
N ALA A 532 -0.35 -20.02 -20.00
CA ALA A 532 -0.07 -19.52 -21.36
C ALA A 532 0.51 -18.11 -21.32
N ASP A 533 -0.03 -17.23 -20.47
CA ASP A 533 0.50 -15.89 -20.25
C ASP A 533 1.91 -15.95 -19.63
N LEU A 534 2.09 -16.77 -18.59
CA LEU A 534 3.42 -16.96 -17.97
C LEU A 534 4.43 -17.54 -18.96
N LYS A 535 4.02 -18.48 -19.82
CA LYS A 535 4.86 -19.02 -20.90
C LYS A 535 5.18 -17.98 -21.95
N ARG A 536 4.23 -17.13 -22.32
CA ARG A 536 4.48 -16.02 -23.26
C ARG A 536 5.44 -15.01 -22.66
N GLU A 537 5.28 -14.67 -21.38
CA GLU A 537 6.22 -13.82 -20.65
C GLU A 537 7.60 -14.48 -20.53
N LEU A 538 7.63 -15.79 -20.28
CA LEU A 538 8.86 -16.57 -20.25
C LEU A 538 9.51 -16.65 -21.63
N GLU A 539 8.77 -16.89 -22.71
CA GLU A 539 9.27 -16.89 -24.10
C GLU A 539 9.78 -15.51 -24.50
N ILE A 540 9.09 -14.43 -24.10
CA ILE A 540 9.60 -13.06 -24.29
C ILE A 540 10.91 -12.88 -23.50
N ALA A 541 10.98 -13.37 -22.27
CA ALA A 541 12.18 -13.30 -21.43
C ALA A 541 13.32 -14.19 -21.95
N GLU A 542 13.00 -15.37 -22.48
CA GLU A 542 13.92 -16.36 -23.05
C GLU A 542 14.40 -15.92 -24.43
N GLN A 543 13.55 -15.35 -25.27
CA GLN A 543 13.95 -14.70 -26.52
C GLN A 543 14.85 -13.52 -26.21
N ALA A 544 14.50 -12.69 -25.22
CA ALA A 544 15.38 -11.62 -24.74
C ALA A 544 16.72 -12.18 -24.22
N ALA A 545 16.73 -13.32 -23.54
CA ALA A 545 17.94 -13.99 -23.03
C ALA A 545 18.75 -14.70 -24.14
N ALA A 546 18.10 -15.29 -25.13
CA ALA A 546 18.70 -15.95 -26.28
C ALA A 546 19.30 -14.92 -27.24
N ASP A 547 18.65 -13.77 -27.42
CA ASP A 547 19.20 -12.62 -28.13
C ASP A 547 20.47 -12.11 -27.44
N VAL A 548 20.51 -12.13 -26.10
CA VAL A 548 21.71 -11.81 -25.30
C VAL A 548 22.80 -12.89 -25.47
N LYS A 549 22.43 -14.18 -25.45
CA LYS A 549 23.38 -15.31 -25.59
C LYS A 549 23.95 -15.44 -27.00
N ALA A 550 23.14 -15.22 -28.03
CA ALA A 550 23.58 -15.16 -29.43
C ALA A 550 24.51 -13.96 -29.67
N GLN A 551 24.28 -12.84 -28.98
CA GLN A 551 25.20 -11.69 -28.97
C GLN A 551 26.52 -12.01 -28.24
N ASP A 552 26.51 -12.88 -27.23
CA ASP A 552 27.73 -13.35 -26.53
C ASP A 552 28.54 -14.38 -27.33
N THR A 553 27.88 -15.31 -28.04
CA THR A 553 28.54 -16.26 -28.96
C THR A 553 29.12 -15.53 -30.18
N ALA A 554 28.43 -14.50 -30.68
CA ALA A 554 28.97 -13.62 -31.72
C ALA A 554 30.14 -12.75 -31.21
N ARG A 555 30.15 -12.38 -29.93
CA ARG A 555 31.29 -11.69 -29.27
C ARG A 555 32.51 -12.59 -29.07
N THR A 556 32.35 -13.90 -28.84
CA THR A 556 33.49 -14.82 -28.68
C THR A 556 34.19 -15.14 -30.00
N VAL A 557 33.46 -15.18 -31.12
CA VAL A 557 34.05 -15.36 -32.46
C VAL A 557 34.63 -14.04 -33.02
N ALA A 558 34.10 -12.89 -32.60
CA ALA A 558 34.61 -11.56 -33.00
C ALA A 558 35.72 -11.00 -32.09
N ALA A 559 36.11 -11.72 -31.03
CA ALA A 559 37.22 -11.33 -30.15
C ALA A 559 38.61 -11.61 -30.74
N ASP A 560 38.68 -12.30 -31.88
CA ASP A 560 39.92 -12.44 -32.64
C ASP A 560 39.86 -11.58 -33.92
N LYS A 561 40.74 -10.56 -33.94
CA LYS A 561 41.01 -9.59 -35.01
C LYS A 561 40.22 -8.28 -35.02
N ARG A 562 40.96 -7.30 -34.48
CA ARG A 562 41.26 -5.96 -35.03
C ARG A 562 40.33 -4.81 -34.65
N SER A 563 40.96 -3.87 -33.93
CA SER A 563 40.77 -2.43 -34.02
C SER A 563 40.33 -1.98 -35.41
N ASP A 564 39.28 -1.15 -35.51
CA ASP A 564 39.44 0.06 -36.30
C ASP A 564 38.40 1.16 -36.02
N ASN A 565 38.92 2.37 -36.21
CA ASN A 565 38.35 3.68 -36.08
C ASN A 565 37.33 3.96 -37.21
N ARG A 566 36.13 3.37 -37.14
CA ARG A 566 35.01 3.73 -38.03
C ARG A 566 34.06 4.70 -37.34
N THR A 567 33.83 5.85 -37.96
CA THR A 567 32.77 6.80 -37.62
C THR A 567 31.42 6.06 -37.59
N ARG A 568 30.91 5.81 -36.38
CA ARG A 568 29.62 5.12 -36.19
C ARG A 568 28.49 6.02 -36.70
N LYS A 569 27.58 5.44 -37.48
CA LYS A 569 26.36 6.12 -37.99
C LYS A 569 25.50 6.70 -36.87
N TRP A 570 25.48 6.06 -35.71
CA TRP A 570 24.68 6.46 -34.55
C TRP A 570 25.59 6.72 -33.34
N PRO A 571 25.32 7.77 -32.54
CA PRO A 571 26.26 8.24 -31.51
C PRO A 571 26.31 7.38 -30.23
N LEU A 572 25.30 6.56 -29.94
CA LEU A 572 25.28 5.60 -28.82
C LEU A 572 25.53 4.15 -29.30
N LEU A 573 26.02 3.29 -28.41
CA LEU A 573 26.06 1.85 -28.65
C LEU A 573 24.63 1.27 -28.75
N GLY A 574 24.47 0.15 -29.46
CA GLY A 574 23.16 -0.52 -29.56
C GLY A 574 22.56 -0.89 -28.19
N GLU A 575 23.40 -1.34 -27.26
CA GLU A 575 23.01 -1.61 -25.86
C GLU A 575 22.62 -0.35 -25.09
N GLU A 576 23.27 0.79 -25.33
CA GLU A 576 22.92 2.06 -24.70
C GLU A 576 21.55 2.57 -25.22
N TYR A 577 21.24 2.37 -26.50
CA TYR A 577 19.90 2.68 -27.03
C TYR A 577 18.81 1.83 -26.39
N LYS A 578 19.05 0.51 -26.19
CA LYS A 578 18.10 -0.36 -25.50
C LYS A 578 17.92 0.03 -24.04
N ARG A 579 19.02 0.26 -23.32
CA ARG A 579 19.04 0.58 -21.89
C ARG A 579 18.39 1.93 -21.58
N TYR A 580 18.73 2.96 -22.34
CA TYR A 580 18.26 4.32 -22.12
C TYR A 580 17.06 4.70 -22.98
N GLY A 581 16.53 3.79 -23.81
CA GLY A 581 15.48 4.10 -24.80
C GLY A 581 14.24 4.77 -24.21
N ARG A 582 13.75 4.28 -23.06
CA ARG A 582 12.59 4.88 -22.36
C ARG A 582 12.87 6.27 -21.80
N GLN A 583 14.12 6.57 -21.50
CA GLN A 583 14.57 7.87 -21.02
C GLN A 583 14.84 8.82 -22.20
N ILE A 584 15.38 8.33 -23.31
CA ILE A 584 15.64 9.09 -24.55
C ILE A 584 14.34 9.61 -25.19
N ILE A 585 13.22 8.88 -25.08
CA ILE A 585 11.93 9.34 -25.64
C ILE A 585 11.30 10.49 -24.86
N VAL A 586 11.79 10.81 -23.66
CA VAL A 586 11.28 11.94 -22.86
C VAL A 586 11.69 13.26 -23.51
N PRO A 587 10.75 14.14 -23.93
CA PRO A 587 11.08 15.35 -24.70
C PRO A 587 12.08 16.30 -24.04
N GLN A 588 12.03 16.40 -22.70
CA GLN A 588 12.92 17.25 -21.92
C GLN A 588 14.37 16.74 -21.90
N LEU A 589 14.58 15.48 -22.25
CA LEU A 589 15.90 14.86 -22.34
C LEU A 589 16.32 14.63 -23.79
N GLY A 590 15.58 13.81 -24.54
CA GLY A 590 15.93 13.44 -25.90
C GLY A 590 17.25 12.68 -26.02
N LEU A 591 17.66 12.40 -27.26
CA LEU A 591 18.98 11.83 -27.55
C LEU A 591 20.12 12.78 -27.11
N GLN A 592 19.93 14.09 -27.27
CA GLN A 592 20.95 15.09 -26.91
C GLN A 592 21.19 15.15 -25.40
N GLY A 593 20.14 15.10 -24.58
CA GLY A 593 20.28 15.00 -23.13
C GLY A 593 20.96 13.71 -22.71
N GLN A 594 20.67 12.58 -23.35
CA GLN A 594 21.38 11.33 -23.09
C GLN A 594 22.87 11.40 -23.43
N LEU A 595 23.22 12.05 -24.54
CA LEU A 595 24.63 12.24 -24.92
C LEU A 595 25.35 13.15 -23.92
N LYS A 596 24.70 14.20 -23.41
CA LYS A 596 25.23 15.04 -22.33
C LYS A 596 25.46 14.25 -21.04
N LEU A 597 24.50 13.41 -20.64
CA LEU A 597 24.66 12.51 -19.49
C LEU A 597 25.87 11.59 -19.68
N ARG A 598 25.98 10.96 -20.85
CA ARG A 598 27.11 10.06 -21.16
C ARG A 598 28.46 10.78 -21.17
N SER A 599 28.52 12.06 -21.51
CA SER A 599 29.76 12.84 -21.43
C SER A 599 30.05 13.42 -20.04
N ALA A 600 29.04 13.49 -19.16
CA ALA A 600 29.16 14.17 -17.88
C ALA A 600 29.93 13.35 -16.84
N ARG A 601 30.66 14.07 -15.99
CA ARG A 601 31.41 13.54 -14.84
C ARG A 601 30.80 14.13 -13.57
N VAL A 602 30.20 13.30 -12.72
CA VAL A 602 29.55 13.74 -11.48
C VAL A 602 30.30 13.21 -10.26
N LEU A 603 30.62 14.08 -9.31
CA LEU A 603 31.21 13.72 -8.02
C LEU A 603 30.12 13.65 -6.95
N ILE A 604 30.03 12.53 -6.25
CA ILE A 604 29.12 12.32 -5.13
C ILE A 604 29.95 12.26 -3.85
N VAL A 605 29.77 13.24 -2.97
CA VAL A 605 30.48 13.32 -1.69
C VAL A 605 29.56 12.80 -0.58
N GLY A 606 29.87 11.60 -0.10
CA GLY A 606 29.06 10.82 0.82
C GLY A 606 28.30 9.70 0.11
N ALA A 607 28.56 8.45 0.51
CA ALA A 607 27.85 7.24 0.07
C ALA A 607 26.81 6.77 1.10
N GLY A 608 26.36 7.68 1.98
CA GLY A 608 25.33 7.44 2.99
C GLY A 608 23.90 7.47 2.44
N GLY A 609 22.93 7.85 3.28
CA GLY A 609 21.51 7.73 2.95
C GLY A 609 21.04 8.55 1.73
N LEU A 610 21.68 9.70 1.47
CA LEU A 610 21.42 10.54 0.29
C LEU A 610 22.18 10.03 -0.94
N GLY A 611 23.46 9.71 -0.76
CA GLY A 611 24.35 9.29 -1.84
C GLY A 611 23.94 7.95 -2.45
N CYS A 612 23.36 7.06 -1.64
CA CYS A 612 22.87 5.76 -2.09
C CYS A 612 21.87 5.85 -3.26
N PRO A 613 20.66 6.43 -3.07
CA PRO A 613 19.71 6.60 -4.16
C PRO A 613 20.25 7.54 -5.24
N ALA A 614 21.01 8.59 -4.89
CA ALA A 614 21.54 9.51 -5.89
C ALA A 614 22.45 8.80 -6.90
N ALA A 615 23.40 7.98 -6.42
CA ALA A 615 24.30 7.24 -7.31
C ALA A 615 23.57 6.15 -8.10
N LEU A 616 22.57 5.47 -7.52
CA LEU A 616 21.74 4.49 -8.22
C LEU A 616 21.05 5.10 -9.45
N TYR A 617 20.35 6.22 -9.27
CA TYR A 617 19.62 6.86 -10.36
C TYR A 617 20.55 7.50 -11.39
N LEU A 618 21.69 8.08 -10.98
CA LEU A 618 22.67 8.64 -11.93
C LEU A 618 23.39 7.56 -12.74
N ALA A 619 23.74 6.43 -12.11
CA ALA A 619 24.31 5.28 -12.81
C ALA A 619 23.29 4.68 -13.79
N GLY A 620 22.05 4.47 -13.33
CA GLY A 620 20.95 3.97 -14.17
C GLY A 620 20.64 4.89 -15.35
N ALA A 621 20.71 6.21 -15.15
CA ALA A 621 20.49 7.23 -16.20
C ALA A 621 21.64 7.32 -17.22
N GLY A 622 22.77 6.65 -16.97
CA GLY A 622 23.90 6.58 -17.89
C GLY A 622 24.83 7.79 -17.83
N VAL A 623 25.04 8.36 -16.65
CA VAL A 623 26.11 9.37 -16.44
C VAL A 623 27.47 8.76 -16.76
N GLY A 624 28.30 9.44 -17.55
CA GLY A 624 29.54 8.90 -18.09
C GLY A 624 30.59 8.52 -17.05
N THR A 625 30.77 9.35 -16.02
CA THR A 625 31.69 9.07 -14.92
C THR A 625 31.06 9.45 -13.59
N LEU A 626 31.13 8.54 -12.62
CA LEU A 626 30.69 8.75 -11.25
C LEU A 626 31.88 8.59 -10.30
N GLY A 627 32.28 9.69 -9.66
CA GLY A 627 33.24 9.69 -8.57
C GLY A 627 32.50 9.55 -7.23
N LEU A 628 32.95 8.66 -6.36
CA LEU A 628 32.36 8.48 -5.02
C LEU A 628 33.42 8.74 -3.96
N VAL A 629 33.15 9.69 -3.06
CA VAL A 629 34.03 10.03 -1.92
C VAL A 629 33.34 9.66 -0.62
N ASP A 630 33.89 8.70 0.11
CA ASP A 630 33.44 8.33 1.45
C ASP A 630 34.57 7.59 2.19
N GLY A 631 34.78 7.94 3.47
CA GLY A 631 35.82 7.36 4.31
C GLY A 631 35.34 6.20 5.20
N ASP A 632 34.02 6.01 5.30
CA ASP A 632 33.44 5.06 6.24
C ASP A 632 33.38 3.64 5.69
N THR A 633 33.19 2.70 6.61
CA THR A 633 32.81 1.33 6.28
C THR A 633 31.30 1.11 6.44
N VAL A 634 30.78 0.06 5.81
CA VAL A 634 29.38 -0.33 5.92
C VAL A 634 29.11 -0.88 7.32
N GLU A 635 28.11 -0.33 7.99
CA GLU A 635 27.67 -0.77 9.32
C GLU A 635 26.22 -1.24 9.28
N SER A 636 25.89 -2.27 10.06
CA SER A 636 24.53 -2.82 10.14
C SER A 636 23.49 -1.79 10.58
N SER A 637 23.87 -0.92 11.53
CA SER A 637 23.07 0.20 12.03
C SER A 637 22.63 1.17 10.93
N ASN A 638 23.33 1.19 9.79
CA ASN A 638 23.09 2.13 8.70
C ASN A 638 22.31 1.54 7.51
N LEU A 639 22.16 0.22 7.44
CA LEU A 639 21.57 -0.47 6.29
C LEU A 639 20.09 -0.10 6.04
N HIS A 640 19.34 0.24 7.08
CA HIS A 640 17.92 0.62 6.98
C HIS A 640 17.68 1.88 6.14
N ARG A 641 18.72 2.70 5.89
CA ARG A 641 18.63 3.94 5.10
C ARG A 641 19.66 4.06 3.98
N GLN A 642 20.64 3.16 3.90
CA GLN A 642 21.73 3.19 2.91
C GLN A 642 21.56 2.08 1.87
N VAL A 643 20.63 2.29 0.94
CA VAL A 643 20.12 1.26 0.02
C VAL A 643 21.14 0.70 -1.00
N LEU A 644 22.32 1.30 -1.15
CA LEU A 644 23.41 0.70 -1.96
C LEU A 644 24.16 -0.43 -1.23
N HIS A 645 24.03 -0.51 0.09
CA HIS A 645 24.79 -1.43 0.91
C HIS A 645 23.96 -2.65 1.29
N ARG A 646 24.62 -3.81 1.34
CA ARG A 646 24.01 -5.11 1.63
C ARG A 646 24.63 -5.67 2.90
N SER A 647 23.90 -6.47 3.67
CA SER A 647 24.42 -7.07 4.92
C SER A 647 25.72 -7.85 4.72
N LYS A 648 25.89 -8.49 3.55
CA LYS A 648 27.14 -9.19 3.19
C LYS A 648 28.38 -8.28 3.07
N ASN A 649 28.18 -6.97 2.99
CA ASN A 649 29.24 -5.98 2.78
C ASN A 649 29.59 -5.21 4.06
N VAL A 650 29.03 -5.57 5.22
CA VAL A 650 29.39 -4.97 6.51
C VAL A 650 30.90 -5.09 6.75
N GLY A 651 31.55 -3.99 7.17
CA GLY A 651 33.00 -3.87 7.34
C GLY A 651 33.78 -3.49 6.06
N LYS A 652 33.15 -3.49 4.88
CA LYS A 652 33.77 -3.02 3.63
C LYS A 652 33.66 -1.49 3.53
N PHE A 653 34.62 -0.82 2.90
CA PHE A 653 34.47 0.61 2.58
C PHE A 653 33.18 0.87 1.78
N LYS A 654 32.42 1.90 2.19
CA LYS A 654 31.15 2.26 1.54
C LYS A 654 31.33 2.51 0.04
N VAL A 655 32.40 3.19 -0.35
CA VAL A 655 32.73 3.45 -1.76
C VAL A 655 32.87 2.16 -2.57
N ASP A 656 33.58 1.17 -2.05
CA ASP A 656 33.77 -0.10 -2.76
C ASP A 656 32.49 -0.94 -2.80
N SER A 657 31.70 -0.94 -1.71
CA SER A 657 30.39 -1.60 -1.70
C SER A 657 29.44 -0.96 -2.71
N ALA A 658 29.43 0.38 -2.80
CA ALA A 658 28.58 1.12 -3.73
C ALA A 658 28.98 0.82 -5.18
N ILE A 659 30.26 0.90 -5.52
CA ILE A 659 30.75 0.66 -6.88
C ILE A 659 30.50 -0.78 -7.33
N GLU A 660 30.63 -1.77 -6.43
CA GLU A 660 30.25 -3.16 -6.72
C GLU A 660 28.81 -3.24 -7.21
N TYR A 661 27.86 -2.67 -6.44
CA TYR A 661 26.44 -2.68 -6.81
C TYR A 661 26.15 -1.87 -8.08
N LEU A 662 26.76 -0.70 -8.23
CA LEU A 662 26.53 0.18 -9.38
C LEU A 662 27.01 -0.44 -10.69
N ARG A 663 28.12 -1.20 -10.67
CA ARG A 663 28.59 -1.96 -11.84
C ARG A 663 27.65 -3.09 -12.22
N GLU A 664 27.06 -3.78 -11.23
CA GLU A 664 26.00 -4.78 -11.46
C GLU A 664 24.77 -4.12 -12.11
N LEU A 665 24.39 -2.92 -11.67
CA LEU A 665 23.27 -2.16 -12.21
C LEU A 665 23.50 -1.65 -13.64
N ASN A 666 24.62 -0.97 -13.87
CA ASN A 666 25.00 -0.42 -15.16
C ASN A 666 26.52 -0.47 -15.35
N PRO A 667 27.04 -1.29 -16.27
CA PRO A 667 28.48 -1.40 -16.50
C PRO A 667 29.06 -0.29 -17.39
N HIS A 668 28.24 0.60 -17.97
CA HIS A 668 28.71 1.63 -18.92
C HIS A 668 29.41 2.83 -18.26
N PRO A 669 28.93 3.39 -17.12
CA PRO A 669 29.64 4.46 -16.42
C PRO A 669 31.04 4.04 -15.96
N THR A 670 31.97 4.98 -15.97
CA THR A 670 33.25 4.84 -15.27
C THR A 670 33.06 5.20 -13.81
N TYR A 671 33.38 4.27 -12.90
CA TYR A 671 33.26 4.49 -11.45
C TYR A 671 34.63 4.73 -10.83
N VAL A 672 34.81 5.87 -10.14
CA VAL A 672 36.08 6.29 -9.54
C VAL A 672 35.96 6.31 -8.01
N PRO A 673 36.70 5.45 -7.28
CA PRO A 673 36.66 5.41 -5.82
C PRO A 673 37.63 6.40 -5.16
N TYR A 674 37.17 7.15 -4.15
CA TYR A 674 38.01 7.88 -3.20
C TYR A 674 37.70 7.43 -1.77
N ARG A 675 38.56 6.57 -1.21
CA ARG A 675 38.38 5.91 0.10
C ARG A 675 38.89 6.78 1.25
N ALA A 676 38.45 8.02 1.32
CA ALA A 676 38.88 8.98 2.33
C ALA A 676 37.76 9.99 2.62
N HIS A 677 37.76 10.54 3.83
CA HIS A 677 36.97 11.72 4.12
C HIS A 677 37.53 12.92 3.35
N LEU A 678 36.64 13.75 2.81
CA LEU A 678 37.04 14.91 2.04
C LEU A 678 37.77 15.93 2.94
N THR A 679 39.04 16.23 2.61
CA THR A 679 39.84 17.24 3.30
C THR A 679 39.93 18.54 2.50
N PRO A 680 40.15 19.70 3.13
CA PRO A 680 40.40 20.95 2.41
C PRO A 680 41.56 20.85 1.40
N GLN A 681 42.62 20.13 1.75
CA GLN A 681 43.81 20.00 0.92
C GLN A 681 43.53 19.24 -0.38
N GLU A 682 42.73 18.18 -0.31
CA GLU A 682 42.45 17.28 -1.44
C GLU A 682 41.25 17.72 -2.28
N ALA A 683 40.29 18.43 -1.68
CA ALA A 683 39.03 18.77 -2.34
C ALA A 683 39.20 19.49 -3.68
N PRO A 684 40.08 20.51 -3.84
CA PRO A 684 40.25 21.17 -5.12
C PRO A 684 40.80 20.24 -6.21
N ASP A 685 41.69 19.33 -5.83
CA ASP A 685 42.33 18.40 -6.76
C ASP A 685 41.40 17.27 -7.20
N ILE A 686 40.43 16.89 -6.36
CA ILE A 686 39.36 15.96 -6.76
C ILE A 686 38.32 16.69 -7.63
N PHE A 687 37.83 17.85 -7.21
CA PHE A 687 36.67 18.52 -7.82
C PHE A 687 36.95 19.03 -9.25
N LYS A 688 38.19 19.36 -9.59
CA LYS A 688 38.56 19.89 -10.91
C LYS A 688 38.16 18.97 -12.06
N ASP A 689 38.19 17.65 -11.82
CA ASP A 689 37.95 16.59 -12.80
C ASP A 689 36.45 16.25 -13.01
N TYR A 690 35.54 16.96 -12.34
CA TYR A 690 34.10 16.72 -12.42
C TYR A 690 33.34 17.97 -12.89
N ASP A 691 32.22 17.77 -13.58
CA ASP A 691 31.37 18.82 -14.14
C ASP A 691 30.32 19.31 -13.13
N LEU A 692 29.89 18.42 -12.23
CA LEU A 692 28.85 18.66 -11.24
C LEU A 692 29.19 17.96 -9.92
N ILE A 693 28.93 18.63 -8.81
CA ILE A 693 29.14 18.09 -7.46
C ILE A 693 27.79 17.86 -6.77
N LEU A 694 27.65 16.71 -6.10
CA LEU A 694 26.55 16.40 -5.19
C LEU A 694 27.07 16.37 -3.76
N ASP A 695 26.48 17.21 -2.92
CA ASP A 695 26.67 17.16 -1.47
C ASP A 695 25.66 16.20 -0.85
N CYS A 696 26.14 15.02 -0.47
CA CYS A 696 25.37 13.96 0.18
C CYS A 696 25.85 13.72 1.63
N THR A 697 26.47 14.71 2.27
CA THR A 697 27.01 14.60 3.63
C THR A 697 25.99 14.98 4.71
N ASP A 698 26.13 14.37 5.88
CA ASP A 698 25.42 14.69 7.11
C ASP A 698 26.19 15.65 8.02
N ASN A 699 27.43 16.03 7.67
CA ASN A 699 28.26 16.92 8.46
C ASN A 699 28.21 18.38 7.93
N PRO A 700 27.74 19.36 8.73
CA PRO A 700 27.72 20.77 8.32
C PRO A 700 29.09 21.32 7.88
N ALA A 701 30.19 20.94 8.55
CA ALA A 701 31.52 21.44 8.20
C ALA A 701 31.94 21.02 6.79
N THR A 702 31.72 19.75 6.44
CA THR A 702 31.98 19.20 5.10
C THR A 702 31.11 19.90 4.06
N ARG A 703 29.87 20.27 4.39
CA ARG A 703 28.98 20.99 3.48
C ARG A 703 29.50 22.39 3.10
N TYR A 704 30.04 23.14 4.07
CA TYR A 704 30.71 24.41 3.78
C TYR A 704 31.93 24.19 2.89
N LEU A 705 32.78 23.19 3.20
CA LEU A 705 33.94 22.85 2.38
C LEU A 705 33.57 22.49 0.93
N ILE A 706 32.54 21.66 0.72
CA ILE A 706 32.05 21.27 -0.61
C ILE A 706 31.57 22.51 -1.38
N SER A 707 30.75 23.36 -0.75
CA SER A 707 30.24 24.57 -1.39
C SER A 707 31.35 25.56 -1.72
N ASP A 708 32.31 25.75 -0.82
CA ASP A 708 33.37 26.73 -1.01
C ASP A 708 34.30 26.28 -2.15
N THR A 709 34.69 25.00 -2.14
CA THR A 709 35.47 24.39 -3.24
C THR A 709 34.75 24.46 -4.58
N ALA A 710 33.45 24.13 -4.62
CA ALA A 710 32.66 24.16 -5.85
C ALA A 710 32.58 25.58 -6.44
N VAL A 711 32.39 26.61 -5.62
CA VAL A 711 32.38 28.01 -6.07
C VAL A 711 33.73 28.42 -6.64
N LEU A 712 34.82 28.14 -5.90
CA LEU A 712 36.17 28.53 -6.29
C LEU A 712 36.63 27.87 -7.60
N LEU A 713 36.11 26.68 -7.92
CA LEU A 713 36.38 25.96 -9.16
C LEU A 713 35.31 26.16 -10.24
N GLY A 714 34.32 27.01 -10.00
CA GLY A 714 33.25 27.29 -10.98
C GLY A 714 32.36 26.09 -11.29
N LYS A 715 32.17 25.17 -10.33
CA LYS A 715 31.34 23.97 -10.47
C LYS A 715 29.95 24.18 -9.87
N PRO A 716 28.86 23.81 -10.57
CA PRO A 716 27.53 23.73 -9.98
C PRO A 716 27.50 22.71 -8.83
N LEU A 717 26.59 22.92 -7.88
CA LEU A 717 26.42 22.06 -6.71
C LEU A 717 24.95 21.75 -6.49
N VAL A 718 24.58 20.47 -6.34
CA VAL A 718 23.28 20.07 -5.81
C VAL A 718 23.49 19.59 -4.37
N SER A 719 22.94 20.32 -3.40
CA SER A 719 23.07 20.00 -1.97
C SER A 719 21.73 19.59 -1.39
N ALA A 720 21.71 18.46 -0.69
CA ALA A 720 20.56 17.93 0.01
C ALA A 720 20.89 17.63 1.47
N SER A 721 19.88 17.64 2.33
CA SER A 721 20.00 17.14 3.71
C SER A 721 18.66 16.62 4.20
N ALA A 722 18.69 15.74 5.19
CA ALA A 722 17.50 15.20 5.84
C ALA A 722 17.78 14.97 7.32
N LEU A 723 16.77 15.20 8.16
CA LEU A 723 16.82 14.93 9.59
C LEU A 723 15.41 14.54 10.05
N ARG A 724 15.29 13.46 10.83
CA ARG A 724 14.00 12.92 11.29
C ARG A 724 13.03 12.63 10.15
N THR A 725 12.06 13.52 9.96
CA THR A 725 10.95 13.40 9.01
C THR A 725 10.96 14.48 7.95
N GLU A 726 12.00 15.32 7.95
CA GLU A 726 12.13 16.49 7.10
C GLU A 726 13.38 16.40 6.21
N GLY A 727 13.32 17.06 5.06
CA GLY A 727 14.41 17.14 4.10
C GLY A 727 14.44 18.48 3.39
N GLN A 728 15.60 18.85 2.89
CA GLN A 728 15.79 20.05 2.09
C GLN A 728 16.74 19.82 0.92
N LEU A 729 16.49 20.49 -0.20
CA LEU A 729 17.27 20.39 -1.44
C LEU A 729 17.44 21.77 -2.07
N MET A 730 18.66 22.04 -2.56
CA MET A 730 19.01 23.27 -3.25
C MET A 730 19.99 23.02 -4.38
N VAL A 731 19.80 23.76 -5.48
CA VAL A 731 20.79 23.87 -6.57
C VAL A 731 21.54 25.19 -6.38
N LEU A 732 22.84 25.08 -6.14
CA LEU A 732 23.73 26.17 -5.79
C LEU A 732 24.78 26.38 -6.89
N ASN A 733 25.34 27.59 -6.92
CA ASN A 733 26.32 28.01 -7.91
C ASN A 733 25.87 27.71 -9.36
N TYR A 734 24.57 27.87 -9.65
CA TYR A 734 23.97 27.63 -10.96
C TYR A 734 23.14 28.84 -11.42
N PRO A 735 23.44 29.45 -12.58
CA PRO A 735 24.59 29.14 -13.42
C PRO A 735 25.91 29.44 -12.69
N PRO A 736 26.97 28.66 -12.94
CA PRO A 736 28.28 28.91 -12.35
C PRO A 736 28.87 30.17 -13.00
N ARG A 737 29.40 31.06 -12.16
CA ARG A 737 30.12 32.27 -12.59
C ARG A 737 31.36 32.48 -11.73
N PRO A 738 32.41 33.15 -12.26
CA PRO A 738 33.57 33.52 -11.48
C PRO A 738 33.20 34.23 -10.17
N VAL A 739 34.10 34.15 -9.19
CA VAL A 739 33.99 34.91 -7.93
C VAL A 739 33.86 36.41 -8.26
N GLY A 740 32.95 37.10 -7.57
CA GLY A 740 32.65 38.53 -7.80
C GLY A 740 31.55 38.83 -8.82
N ASP A 741 31.19 37.89 -9.70
CA ASP A 741 30.09 38.07 -10.65
C ASP A 741 28.72 37.84 -9.97
N LYS A 742 27.90 38.91 -9.92
CA LYS A 742 26.56 38.88 -9.30
C LYS A 742 25.51 38.10 -10.09
N SER A 743 25.78 37.80 -11.37
CA SER A 743 24.86 37.04 -12.24
C SER A 743 24.89 35.53 -11.98
N GLY A 744 25.83 35.04 -11.16
CA GLY A 744 25.91 33.63 -10.77
C GLY A 744 24.88 33.23 -9.72
N GLY A 745 24.62 31.92 -9.63
CA GLY A 745 23.76 31.37 -8.58
C GLY A 745 24.37 31.54 -7.17
N PRO A 746 23.53 31.58 -6.12
CA PRO A 746 23.99 31.69 -4.73
C PRO A 746 24.80 30.46 -4.31
N CYS A 747 25.78 30.64 -3.42
CA CYS A 747 26.47 29.54 -2.75
C CYS A 747 25.82 29.20 -1.40
N TYR A 748 26.29 28.14 -0.72
CA TYR A 748 25.72 27.75 0.57
C TYR A 748 25.81 28.88 1.60
N ARG A 749 26.92 29.64 1.64
CA ARG A 749 27.09 30.82 2.52
C ARG A 749 26.17 32.01 2.18
N CYS A 750 25.64 32.08 0.95
CA CYS A 750 24.63 33.08 0.62
C CYS A 750 23.28 32.76 1.28
N VAL A 751 23.01 31.47 1.52
CA VAL A 751 21.79 30.98 2.18
C VAL A 751 21.99 30.89 3.70
N PHE A 752 23.12 30.36 4.14
CA PHE A 752 23.52 30.18 5.54
C PHE A 752 24.85 30.88 5.80
N PRO A 753 24.86 32.19 6.13
CA PRO A 753 26.08 32.99 6.20
C PRO A 753 26.99 32.65 7.38
N LYS A 754 26.40 32.18 8.48
CA LYS A 754 27.10 31.80 9.70
C LYS A 754 26.85 30.30 9.95
N PRO A 755 27.90 29.51 10.22
CA PRO A 755 27.72 28.13 10.61
C PRO A 755 26.95 28.06 11.95
N PRO A 756 26.14 27.01 12.14
CA PRO A 756 25.55 26.76 13.45
C PRO A 756 26.65 26.45 14.49
N PRO A 757 26.49 26.88 15.76
CA PRO A 757 27.37 26.45 16.85
C PRO A 757 27.42 24.93 16.98
N ALA A 758 28.59 24.37 17.31
CA ALA A 758 28.85 22.95 17.53
C ALA A 758 27.75 22.20 18.29
N ASN A 759 27.37 22.76 19.43
CA ASN A 759 26.41 22.20 20.37
C ASN A 759 24.95 22.22 19.88
N SER A 760 24.67 22.90 18.75
CA SER A 760 23.33 22.99 18.15
C SER A 760 23.13 22.04 16.96
N VAL A 761 24.18 21.34 16.55
CA VAL A 761 24.14 20.40 15.43
C VAL A 761 23.73 19.03 15.94
N VAL A 762 22.56 18.57 15.51
CA VAL A 762 22.08 17.21 15.77
C VAL A 762 22.41 16.33 14.57
N SER A 763 23.22 15.28 14.77
CA SER A 763 23.52 14.33 13.71
C SER A 763 22.31 13.43 13.40
N CYS A 764 22.31 12.74 12.26
CA CYS A 764 21.28 11.71 11.99
C CYS A 764 21.31 10.57 13.02
N ALA A 765 22.48 10.26 13.58
CA ALA A 765 22.65 9.23 14.62
C ALA A 765 22.06 9.68 15.98
N ASP A 766 22.09 10.99 16.27
CA ASP A 766 21.57 11.57 17.51
C ASP A 766 20.09 11.93 17.41
N GLY A 767 19.66 12.45 16.26
CA GLY A 767 18.31 12.96 16.03
C GLY A 767 17.31 11.93 15.51
N GLY A 768 17.79 10.78 15.03
CA GLY A 768 17.00 9.79 14.29
C GLY A 768 16.67 10.25 12.87
N ILE A 769 16.47 9.29 11.95
CA ILE A 769 16.13 9.57 10.55
C ILE A 769 15.24 8.45 9.99
N LEU A 770 14.13 8.83 9.35
CA LEU A 770 13.26 7.90 8.64
C LEU A 770 13.88 7.58 7.27
N GLY A 771 14.25 6.31 7.04
CA GLY A 771 14.96 5.86 5.83
C GLY A 771 14.35 6.35 4.50
N PRO A 772 13.03 6.23 4.29
CA PRO A 772 12.37 6.79 3.11
C PRO A 772 12.56 8.30 2.90
N VAL A 773 12.67 9.10 3.97
CA VAL A 773 12.83 10.56 3.86
C VAL A 773 14.16 10.90 3.24
N VAL A 774 15.26 10.35 3.77
CA VAL A 774 16.59 10.55 3.18
C VAL A 774 16.69 9.91 1.78
N GLY A 775 15.99 8.78 1.58
CA GLY A 775 15.82 8.15 0.27
C GLY A 775 15.22 9.10 -0.77
N THR A 776 14.05 9.68 -0.47
CA THR A 776 13.36 10.66 -1.31
C THR A 776 14.25 11.86 -1.63
N MET A 777 14.94 12.41 -0.63
CA MET A 777 15.83 13.55 -0.86
C MET A 777 16.98 13.22 -1.81
N GLY A 778 17.56 12.02 -1.73
CA GLY A 778 18.61 11.60 -2.66
C GLY A 778 18.10 11.29 -4.07
N VAL A 779 16.86 10.81 -4.23
CA VAL A 779 16.20 10.69 -5.56
C VAL A 779 16.00 12.07 -6.18
N LEU A 780 15.48 13.03 -5.41
CA LEU A 780 15.31 14.41 -5.87
C LEU A 780 16.64 15.07 -6.20
N GLN A 781 17.70 14.75 -5.45
CA GLN A 781 19.06 15.20 -5.73
C GLN A 781 19.59 14.69 -7.08
N ALA A 782 19.37 13.41 -7.41
CA ALA A 782 19.69 12.87 -8.74
C ALA A 782 18.85 13.52 -9.86
N LEU A 783 17.58 13.80 -9.59
CA LEU A 783 16.72 14.47 -10.57
C LEU A 783 17.22 15.88 -10.90
N GLU A 784 17.58 16.69 -9.89
CA GLU A 784 18.16 18.01 -10.11
C GLU A 784 19.52 17.93 -10.82
N ALA A 785 20.34 16.93 -10.51
CA ALA A 785 21.60 16.70 -11.21
C ALA A 785 21.38 16.43 -12.71
N ILE A 786 20.43 15.56 -13.07
CA ILE A 786 20.05 15.30 -14.46
C ILE A 786 19.55 16.57 -15.14
N LYS A 787 18.72 17.38 -14.47
CA LYS A 787 18.25 18.67 -15.00
C LYS A 787 19.42 19.62 -15.27
N VAL A 788 20.35 19.76 -14.33
CA VAL A 788 21.51 20.64 -14.47
C VAL A 788 22.40 20.22 -15.65
N ILE A 789 22.67 18.92 -15.80
CA ILE A 789 23.50 18.38 -16.90
C ILE A 789 22.82 18.57 -18.25
N THR A 790 21.50 18.38 -18.31
CA THR A 790 20.77 18.29 -19.59
C THR A 790 20.25 19.64 -20.07
N SER A 791 20.18 20.63 -19.17
CA SER A 791 19.73 21.99 -19.45
C SER A 791 20.42 22.61 -20.68
N PRO A 792 19.71 23.39 -21.51
CA PRO A 792 20.31 24.12 -22.62
C PRO A 792 21.32 25.16 -22.10
N ALA A 793 22.45 25.31 -22.80
CA ALA A 793 23.47 26.32 -22.45
C ALA A 793 22.97 27.77 -22.62
N VAL A 794 21.81 27.98 -23.25
CA VAL A 794 21.24 29.27 -23.61
C VAL A 794 19.74 29.30 -23.24
N THR A 795 19.42 29.47 -21.96
CA THR A 795 18.11 30.00 -21.56
C THR A 795 18.32 31.44 -21.07
N SER A 796 17.72 32.39 -21.78
CA SER A 796 17.79 33.84 -21.54
C SER A 796 17.18 34.29 -20.20
N SER A 797 16.65 33.37 -19.39
CA SER A 797 16.35 33.59 -17.98
C SER A 797 16.48 32.27 -17.19
N PRO A 798 17.53 32.05 -16.39
CA PRO A 798 17.57 30.91 -15.49
C PRO A 798 16.42 31.03 -14.48
N SER A 799 15.72 29.91 -14.23
CA SER A 799 14.72 29.85 -13.16
C SER A 799 15.37 30.31 -11.85
N PRO A 800 14.68 31.13 -11.03
CA PRO A 800 15.28 31.64 -9.81
C PRO A 800 15.68 30.48 -8.89
N PRO A 801 16.83 30.55 -8.21
CA PRO A 801 17.27 29.51 -7.30
C PRO A 801 16.20 29.28 -6.23
N SER A 802 16.02 28.03 -5.81
CA SER A 802 15.01 27.67 -4.82
C SER A 802 15.53 26.63 -3.83
N LEU A 803 14.93 26.66 -2.65
CA LEU A 803 15.08 25.70 -1.57
C LEU A 803 13.78 24.90 -1.50
N LEU A 804 13.85 23.63 -1.90
CA LEU A 804 12.77 22.68 -1.70
C LEU A 804 12.85 22.15 -0.28
N ILE A 805 11.72 22.18 0.43
CA ILE A 805 11.51 21.58 1.74
C ILE A 805 10.53 20.43 1.56
N PHE A 806 10.89 19.28 2.13
CA PHE A 806 10.06 18.10 2.21
C PHE A 806 9.77 17.80 3.68
N SER A 807 8.52 17.50 4.01
CA SER A 807 8.10 17.04 5.33
C SER A 807 7.10 15.90 5.16
N ALA A 808 7.50 14.70 5.62
CA ALA A 808 6.75 13.46 5.38
C ALA A 808 5.34 13.46 6.01
N TYR A 809 5.13 14.25 7.07
CA TYR A 809 3.88 14.33 7.81
C TYR A 809 3.14 15.66 7.63
N SER A 810 3.54 16.48 6.64
CA SER A 810 2.84 17.72 6.30
C SER A 810 1.95 17.55 5.07
N THR A 811 0.89 18.36 4.99
CA THR A 811 -0.01 18.40 3.84
C THR A 811 -0.14 19.86 3.34
N PRO A 812 0.37 20.18 2.13
CA PRO A 812 1.13 19.32 1.23
C PRO A 812 2.54 18.99 1.77
N PRO A 813 3.15 17.86 1.37
CA PRO A 813 4.45 17.42 1.91
C PRO A 813 5.64 18.19 1.32
N PHE A 814 5.43 18.97 0.25
CA PHE A 814 6.46 19.76 -0.40
C PHE A 814 6.17 21.26 -0.32
N ARG A 815 7.21 22.04 -0.04
CA ARG A 815 7.18 23.49 -0.08
C ARG A 815 8.45 24.03 -0.75
N THR A 816 8.29 24.97 -1.68
CA THR A 816 9.42 25.59 -2.37
C THR A 816 9.58 27.04 -1.93
N ILE A 817 10.79 27.42 -1.53
CA ILE A 817 11.15 28.79 -1.13
C ILE A 817 12.11 29.36 -2.18
N ARG A 818 11.78 30.53 -2.74
CA ARG A 818 12.68 31.24 -3.65
C ARG A 818 13.88 31.80 -2.88
N LEU A 819 15.09 31.50 -3.35
CA LEU A 819 16.34 32.00 -2.79
C LEU A 819 16.73 33.34 -3.43
N ARG A 820 17.51 34.12 -2.69
CA ARG A 820 18.11 35.37 -3.16
C ARG A 820 19.34 35.06 -4.03
N ALA A 821 19.75 36.04 -4.85
CA ALA A 821 21.01 35.98 -5.59
C ALA A 821 22.24 36.04 -4.65
N ARG A 822 23.44 35.96 -5.23
CA ARG A 822 24.72 36.08 -4.48
C ARG A 822 24.74 37.32 -3.58
N ARG A 823 25.18 37.14 -2.33
CA ARG A 823 25.34 38.27 -1.38
C ARG A 823 26.58 39.07 -1.76
N ALA A 824 26.45 40.40 -1.74
CA ALA A 824 27.55 41.32 -2.09
C ALA A 824 28.77 41.20 -1.15
N ASN A 825 28.59 40.72 0.08
CA ASN A 825 29.62 40.54 1.09
C ASN A 825 29.85 39.06 1.46
N CYS A 826 29.54 38.13 0.56
CA CYS A 826 29.75 36.71 0.82
C CYS A 826 31.25 36.40 0.88
N ALA A 827 31.70 35.70 1.94
CA ALA A 827 33.10 35.35 2.17
C ALA A 827 33.79 34.54 1.04
N VAL A 828 33.06 33.98 0.08
CA VAL A 828 33.59 33.08 -0.96
C VAL A 828 33.22 33.53 -2.38
N CYS A 829 31.97 33.96 -2.62
CA CYS A 829 31.52 34.26 -3.99
C CYS A 829 31.42 35.77 -4.30
N SER A 830 31.71 36.66 -3.34
CA SER A 830 31.71 38.11 -3.57
C SER A 830 33.03 38.60 -4.18
N ALA A 831 33.07 39.86 -4.59
CA ALA A 831 34.31 40.47 -5.10
C ALA A 831 35.39 40.58 -4.00
N ASP A 832 34.97 40.70 -2.74
CA ASP A 832 35.83 40.81 -1.56
C ASP A 832 35.95 39.46 -0.82
N ALA A 833 36.01 38.34 -1.56
CA ALA A 833 36.05 37.00 -0.97
C ALA A 833 37.30 36.81 -0.08
N SER A 834 37.08 36.45 1.19
CA SER A 834 38.15 36.15 2.15
C SER A 834 38.61 34.70 2.10
N VAL A 835 37.80 33.79 1.54
CA VAL A 835 38.14 32.38 1.32
C VAL A 835 38.55 32.21 -0.14
N THR A 836 39.80 31.79 -0.34
CA THR A 836 40.44 31.52 -1.64
C THR A 836 41.01 30.10 -1.69
N LEU A 837 41.41 29.62 -2.88
CA LEU A 837 42.05 28.30 -3.02
C LEU A 837 43.31 28.18 -2.16
N ASP A 838 44.10 29.25 -2.01
CA ASP A 838 45.31 29.25 -1.18
C ASP A 838 44.99 29.15 0.32
N THR A 839 43.96 29.86 0.80
CA THR A 839 43.50 29.73 2.20
C THR A 839 42.91 28.35 2.50
N LEU A 840 42.31 27.71 1.49
CA LEU A 840 41.70 26.39 1.59
C LEU A 840 42.79 25.30 1.63
N LYS A 841 43.81 25.39 0.76
CA LYS A 841 44.95 24.45 0.72
C LYS A 841 45.92 24.59 1.90
N SER A 842 46.13 25.80 2.41
CA SER A 842 47.04 26.06 3.54
C SER A 842 46.47 25.61 4.90
N GLY A 843 45.20 25.21 4.97
CA GLY A 843 44.54 24.81 6.22
C GLY A 843 44.26 25.97 7.18
N SER A 844 44.44 27.23 6.73
CA SER A 844 44.18 28.44 7.54
C SER A 844 42.69 28.71 7.77
N THR A 845 41.81 28.05 6.99
CA THR A 845 40.37 27.97 7.26
C THR A 845 40.08 26.73 8.09
N ASP A 846 40.05 26.86 9.42
CA ASP A 846 39.75 25.74 10.30
C ASP A 846 38.24 25.44 10.32
N TYR A 847 37.77 24.66 9.35
CA TYR A 847 36.37 24.23 9.25
C TYR A 847 35.91 23.40 10.47
N VAL A 848 36.85 22.77 11.20
CA VAL A 848 36.59 21.96 12.40
C VAL A 848 36.42 22.85 13.63
N PHE A 849 37.21 23.92 13.76
CA PHE A 849 37.07 24.95 14.79
C PHE A 849 35.91 25.92 14.52
N PHE A 850 35.62 26.23 13.25
CA PHE A 850 34.56 27.14 12.82
C PHE A 850 33.14 26.56 12.98
N CYS A 851 33.00 25.23 12.91
CA CYS A 851 31.76 24.49 13.20
C CYS A 851 31.79 23.78 14.58
N GLY A 852 32.92 23.90 15.28
CA GLY A 852 33.27 23.32 16.57
C GLY A 852 33.06 21.81 16.68
N VAL A 853 34.16 21.06 16.74
CA VAL A 853 34.22 19.87 17.57
C VAL A 853 34.91 20.28 18.86
N ALA A 854 34.19 21.02 19.70
CA ALA A 854 34.63 21.21 21.06
C ALA A 854 34.31 19.91 21.80
N GLY A 855 35.34 19.20 22.25
CA GLY A 855 35.15 18.25 23.35
C GLY A 855 34.40 19.00 24.44
N LEU A 856 33.28 18.44 24.90
CA LEU A 856 32.52 19.00 26.01
C LEU A 856 33.49 19.20 27.18
N GLU A 857 33.83 20.45 27.49
CA GLU A 857 34.30 20.76 28.83
C GLU A 857 33.24 20.19 29.78
N ALA A 858 33.67 19.28 30.66
CA ALA A 858 32.78 18.66 31.63
C ALA A 858 32.06 19.80 32.36
N THR A 859 30.76 19.87 32.12
CA THR A 859 29.92 21.00 32.51
C THR A 859 29.62 20.95 34.02
N LEU A 860 29.89 19.78 34.62
CA LEU A 860 29.84 19.42 36.03
C LEU A 860 31.24 19.02 36.52
N SER A 861 31.50 19.23 37.81
CA SER A 861 32.71 18.78 38.49
C SER A 861 32.77 17.24 38.59
N PRO A 862 33.96 16.62 38.67
CA PRO A 862 34.10 15.16 38.81
C PRO A 862 33.28 14.55 39.96
N GLU A 863 33.07 15.30 41.05
CA GLU A 863 32.33 14.88 42.24
C GLU A 863 30.81 14.81 42.02
N GLU A 864 30.31 15.46 40.96
CA GLU A 864 28.89 15.50 40.56
C GLU A 864 28.56 14.43 39.50
N ARG A 865 29.54 13.59 39.15
CA ARG A 865 29.40 12.55 38.13
C ARG A 865 29.73 11.19 38.73
N ILE A 866 28.89 10.19 38.47
CA ILE A 866 29.13 8.83 38.97
C ILE A 866 29.26 7.86 37.79
N SER A 867 30.27 6.98 37.83
CA SER A 867 30.37 5.90 36.83
C SER A 867 29.22 4.90 37.03
N PRO A 868 28.75 4.21 35.97
CA PRO A 868 27.77 3.13 36.10
C PRO A 868 28.17 2.06 37.14
N LEU A 869 29.45 1.68 37.18
CA LEU A 869 29.99 0.73 38.14
C LEU A 869 29.90 1.22 39.58
N ASP A 870 30.29 2.46 39.84
CA ASP A 870 30.26 3.00 41.19
C ASP A 870 28.83 3.30 41.64
N PHE A 871 27.94 3.67 40.72
CA PHE A 871 26.51 3.75 40.97
C PHE A 871 25.97 2.38 41.41
N ARG A 872 26.28 1.30 40.68
CA ARG A 872 25.82 -0.05 41.02
C ARG A 872 26.42 -0.57 42.33
N LYS A 873 27.68 -0.25 42.63
CA LYS A 873 28.31 -0.59 43.92
C LYS A 873 27.64 0.15 45.08
N LYS A 874 27.31 1.43 44.89
CA LYS A 874 26.65 2.27 45.90
C LYS A 874 25.19 1.87 46.11
N HIS A 875 24.52 1.41 45.05
CA HIS A 875 23.11 1.01 45.01
C HIS A 875 22.94 -0.38 44.37
N PRO A 876 23.27 -1.47 45.10
CA PRO A 876 23.16 -2.84 44.57
C PRO A 876 21.68 -3.25 44.37
N LYS A 877 21.41 -4.07 43.33
CA LYS A 877 20.07 -4.65 43.06
C LYS A 877 19.59 -5.42 44.29
N GLN A 878 18.40 -5.08 44.81
CA GLN A 878 17.82 -5.78 45.95
C GLN A 878 17.38 -7.18 45.53
N VAL A 879 17.87 -8.21 46.22
CA VAL A 879 17.25 -9.55 46.21
C VAL A 879 16.16 -9.53 47.27
N PRO A 880 14.91 -9.99 47.01
CA PRO A 880 13.88 -10.03 48.03
C PRO A 880 14.33 -10.93 49.18
N GLN A 881 14.65 -10.36 50.34
CA GLN A 881 14.75 -11.11 51.59
C GLN A 881 13.54 -10.76 52.45
N ASP A 882 12.87 -11.80 52.93
CA ASP A 882 11.72 -11.72 53.83
C ASP A 882 12.03 -10.84 55.05
N GLY A 883 11.21 -9.80 55.25
CA GLY A 883 11.05 -9.13 56.54
C GLY A 883 12.03 -8.01 56.92
N GLY A 884 12.99 -7.62 56.07
CA GLY A 884 13.89 -6.50 56.34
C GLY A 884 13.36 -5.13 55.88
N ARG A 885 13.55 -4.08 56.68
CA ARG A 885 13.25 -2.67 56.30
C ARG A 885 13.79 -2.36 54.89
N LYS A 886 12.91 -2.08 53.91
CA LYS A 886 13.28 -1.64 52.55
C LYS A 886 14.26 -0.46 52.65
N ARG A 887 15.49 -0.63 52.15
CA ARG A 887 16.38 0.50 51.89
C ARG A 887 15.72 1.36 50.81
N LYS A 888 15.59 2.67 51.07
CA LYS A 888 14.99 3.64 50.15
C LYS A 888 15.89 3.76 48.91
N GLU A 889 15.34 3.51 47.72
CA GLU A 889 16.09 3.55 46.46
C GLU A 889 16.41 4.98 46.02
N PRO A 890 17.54 5.22 45.33
CA PRO A 890 17.84 6.54 44.76
C PRO A 890 16.86 6.90 43.64
N THR A 891 16.60 8.19 43.44
CA THR A 891 15.77 8.63 42.31
C THR A 891 16.61 8.74 41.06
N ILE A 892 16.22 8.04 39.99
CA ILE A 892 16.85 8.15 38.68
C ILE A 892 15.93 8.94 37.75
N ILE A 893 16.43 10.02 37.15
CA ILE A 893 15.72 10.82 36.16
C ILE A 893 16.34 10.54 34.79
N ASP A 894 15.56 9.98 33.88
CA ASP A 894 15.94 9.78 32.49
C ASP A 894 15.47 10.96 31.65
N VAL A 895 16.42 11.72 31.11
CA VAL A 895 16.14 12.96 30.37
C VAL A 895 16.04 12.78 28.87
N ARG A 896 16.06 11.54 28.38
CA ARG A 896 15.77 11.26 26.98
C ARG A 896 14.32 11.61 26.66
N GLU A 897 14.05 11.93 25.40
CA GLU A 897 12.68 12.06 24.92
C GLU A 897 11.88 10.77 25.15
N LYS A 898 10.57 10.87 25.36
CA LYS A 898 9.70 9.74 25.71
C LYS A 898 9.86 8.55 24.76
N VAL A 899 9.99 8.83 23.46
CA VAL A 899 10.20 7.81 22.43
C VAL A 899 11.49 7.00 22.61
N GLN A 900 12.56 7.61 23.14
CA GLN A 900 13.82 6.92 23.43
C GLN A 900 13.76 6.15 24.76
N PHE A 901 13.02 6.69 25.73
CA PHE A 901 12.74 6.02 27.00
C PHE A 901 11.92 4.74 26.84
N ASP A 902 11.00 4.72 25.88
CA ASP A 902 10.15 3.57 25.57
C ASP A 902 10.88 2.42 24.88
N ILE A 903 12.06 2.66 24.32
CA ILE A 903 12.92 1.60 23.75
C ILE A 903 13.48 0.71 24.88
N CYS A 904 14.01 1.34 25.93
CA CYS A 904 14.54 0.70 27.13
C CYS A 904 14.73 1.76 28.21
N ASN A 905 14.56 1.41 29.49
CA ASN A 905 14.77 2.33 30.61
C ASN A 905 15.32 1.59 31.84
N LEU A 906 15.96 2.35 32.73
CA LEU A 906 16.43 1.79 33.99
C LEU A 906 15.23 1.53 34.89
N GLU A 907 15.21 0.39 35.56
CA GLU A 907 14.16 0.03 36.51
C GLU A 907 13.95 1.17 37.53
N ASN A 908 12.69 1.54 37.76
CA ASN A 908 12.27 2.64 38.64
C ASN A 908 12.77 4.05 38.23
N SER A 909 13.26 4.24 37.00
CA SER A 909 13.59 5.58 36.49
C SER A 909 12.35 6.38 36.06
N ILE A 910 12.39 7.68 36.31
CA ILE A 910 11.33 8.63 35.95
C ILE A 910 11.74 9.34 34.66
N ASN A 911 10.91 9.29 33.63
CA ASN A 911 11.18 10.03 32.39
C ASN A 911 10.79 11.51 32.52
N ILE A 912 11.76 12.41 32.47
CA ILE A 912 11.55 13.85 32.40
C ILE A 912 12.39 14.38 31.23
N PRO A 913 11.83 14.49 30.02
CA PRO A 913 12.58 14.88 28.83
C PRO A 913 13.32 16.19 29.00
N ILE A 914 14.56 16.27 28.49
CA ILE A 914 15.38 17.48 28.57
C ILE A 914 14.69 18.70 27.95
N SER A 915 13.88 18.51 26.90
CA SER A 915 13.05 19.56 26.29
C SER A 915 12.07 20.20 27.28
N THR A 916 11.53 19.42 28.22
CA THR A 916 10.64 19.89 29.29
C THR A 916 11.43 20.72 30.32
N ILE A 917 12.62 20.24 30.69
CA ILE A 917 13.50 20.93 31.64
C ILE A 917 13.98 22.28 31.08
N LEU A 918 14.35 22.32 29.79
CA LEU A 918 14.88 23.52 29.14
C LEU A 918 13.80 24.53 28.75
N SER A 919 12.60 24.10 28.35
CA SER A 919 11.50 25.02 28.00
C SER A 919 11.01 25.86 29.18
N SER A 920 11.31 25.43 30.41
CA SER A 920 11.02 26.15 31.66
C SER A 920 11.96 27.34 31.91
N ALA A 921 12.88 27.65 31.00
CA ALA A 921 13.81 28.77 31.11
C ALA A 921 13.28 30.07 30.46
N SER A 922 12.34 30.01 29.53
CA SER A 922 11.75 31.20 28.89
C SER A 922 10.69 31.89 29.75
N SER A 923 10.30 31.30 30.87
CA SER A 923 9.37 31.86 31.87
C SER A 923 10.14 32.30 33.11
N SER A 924 10.95 33.36 32.99
CA SER A 924 11.52 34.05 34.14
C SER A 924 11.16 35.54 34.08
N ALA A 925 9.94 35.88 34.54
CA ALA A 925 9.61 37.14 35.20
C ALA A 925 8.10 37.23 35.47
N ASN A 926 7.58 36.40 36.38
CA ASN A 926 6.41 36.80 37.17
C ASN A 926 6.81 36.64 38.64
N THR A 927 7.44 37.68 39.17
CA THR A 927 7.53 37.92 40.60
C THR A 927 6.12 38.20 41.13
N GLU A 928 5.52 37.22 41.78
CA GLU A 928 4.49 37.49 42.79
C GLU A 928 5.10 37.26 44.18
N THR A 929 5.01 38.33 44.97
CA THR A 929 5.06 38.44 46.44
C THR A 929 5.20 37.13 47.23
N ASN A 930 6.44 36.67 47.42
CA ASN A 930 6.98 35.96 48.61
C ASN A 930 8.19 35.08 48.24
N GLY A 931 9.27 35.67 47.73
CA GLY A 931 10.66 35.21 47.89
C GLY A 931 11.06 33.74 47.62
N GLN A 932 10.25 32.92 46.95
CA GLN A 932 10.56 31.52 46.62
C GLN A 932 10.23 31.25 45.15
N PRO A 933 11.16 30.68 44.35
CA PRO A 933 10.87 30.31 42.97
C PRO A 933 9.77 29.24 42.95
N SER A 934 8.66 29.51 42.26
CA SER A 934 7.61 28.52 42.07
C SER A 934 8.14 27.36 41.25
N LEU A 935 8.14 26.15 41.82
CA LEU A 935 8.59 24.96 41.11
C LEU A 935 7.70 24.68 39.89
N PRO A 936 8.26 24.22 38.76
CA PRO A 936 7.46 23.94 37.57
C PRO A 936 6.41 22.84 37.81
N SER A 937 5.22 22.99 37.25
CA SER A 937 4.09 22.06 37.43
C SER A 937 4.33 20.65 36.90
N TRP A 938 5.31 20.46 36.00
CA TRP A 938 5.71 19.15 35.48
C TRP A 938 6.62 18.38 36.43
N LEU A 939 7.18 19.02 37.46
CA LEU A 939 8.05 18.36 38.42
C LEU A 939 7.19 17.54 39.41
N PRO A 940 7.38 16.22 39.53
CA PRO A 940 6.59 15.41 40.47
C PRO A 940 6.68 15.95 41.91
N SER A 941 5.54 16.00 42.61
CA SER A 941 5.45 16.54 43.99
C SER A 941 6.44 15.90 44.96
N ASP A 942 6.71 14.62 44.77
CA ASP A 942 7.63 13.84 45.62
C ASP A 942 9.10 14.23 45.39
N LEU A 943 9.44 14.66 44.18
CA LEU A 943 10.76 15.20 43.82
C LEU A 943 10.93 16.65 44.30
N ALA A 944 9.84 17.42 44.28
CA ALA A 944 9.75 18.83 44.69
C ALA A 944 9.73 19.03 46.22
N SER A 945 9.48 17.98 47.00
CA SER A 945 9.36 18.08 48.46
C SER A 945 10.68 18.47 49.13
N ALA A 946 10.68 19.60 49.84
CA ALA A 946 11.81 20.06 50.67
C ALA A 946 12.13 19.12 51.85
N ALA A 947 11.24 18.15 52.15
CA ALA A 947 11.45 17.17 53.21
C ALA A 947 12.26 15.94 52.76
N SER A 948 12.52 15.77 51.44
CA SER A 948 13.28 14.64 50.91
C SER A 948 14.74 15.00 50.62
N THR A 949 15.68 14.22 51.16
CA THR A 949 17.13 14.33 50.90
C THR A 949 17.66 13.18 50.03
N ASP A 950 16.78 12.39 49.40
CA ASP A 950 17.16 11.22 48.60
C ASP A 950 17.96 11.67 47.36
N PRO A 951 19.11 11.03 47.04
CA PRO A 951 19.96 11.47 45.94
C PRO A 951 19.26 11.33 44.58
N ILE A 952 19.44 12.33 43.71
CA ILE A 952 18.96 12.35 42.33
C ILE A 952 20.13 12.03 41.39
N TYR A 953 19.94 11.03 40.55
CA TYR A 953 20.86 10.67 39.47
C TYR A 953 20.19 10.90 38.12
N VAL A 954 20.84 11.64 37.24
CA VAL A 954 20.31 12.00 35.92
C VAL A 954 21.03 11.21 34.85
N VAL A 955 20.29 10.62 33.91
CA VAL A 955 20.87 9.82 32.83
C VAL A 955 20.28 10.22 31.47
N CYS A 956 21.11 10.18 30.44
CA CYS A 956 20.67 10.25 29.04
C CYS A 956 21.39 9.18 28.22
N ARG A 957 21.28 9.20 26.89
CA ARG A 957 21.91 8.19 26.02
C ARG A 957 23.44 8.17 26.13
N LEU A 958 24.09 9.33 26.07
CA LEU A 958 25.55 9.48 25.96
C LEU A 958 26.22 10.26 27.13
N GLY A 959 25.44 10.79 28.07
CA GLY A 959 25.93 11.53 29.24
C GLY A 959 26.12 13.05 29.05
N ASN A 960 25.78 13.60 27.89
CA ASN A 960 25.88 15.04 27.58
C ASN A 960 24.65 15.80 28.09
N ASP A 961 23.46 15.40 27.65
CA ASP A 961 22.19 16.03 28.05
C ASP A 961 21.93 15.94 29.56
N SER A 962 22.36 14.85 30.20
CA SER A 962 22.24 14.67 31.64
C SER A 962 23.02 15.73 32.42
N GLN A 963 24.19 16.16 31.94
CA GLN A 963 24.96 17.22 32.59
C GLN A 963 24.23 18.57 32.54
N VAL A 964 23.65 18.89 31.37
CA VAL A 964 22.86 20.13 31.19
C VAL A 964 21.62 20.11 32.09
N ALA A 965 20.93 18.96 32.14
CA ALA A 965 19.76 18.79 32.99
C ALA A 965 20.09 18.90 34.48
N VAL A 966 21.19 18.31 34.96
CA VAL A 966 21.64 18.44 36.36
C VAL A 966 21.82 19.91 36.74
N ARG A 967 22.53 20.70 35.93
CA ARG A 967 22.71 22.13 36.21
C ARG A 967 21.36 22.83 36.33
N ARG A 968 20.43 22.58 35.41
CA ARG A 968 19.13 23.24 35.43
C ARG A 968 18.28 22.82 36.62
N LEU A 969 18.33 21.55 37.04
CA LEU A 969 17.66 21.09 38.25
C LEU A 969 18.23 21.75 39.51
N LYS A 970 19.55 22.00 39.57
CA LYS A 970 20.17 22.78 40.66
C LYS A 970 19.71 24.23 40.68
N GLU A 971 19.64 24.88 39.51
CA GLU A 971 19.10 26.25 39.39
C GLU A 971 17.63 26.35 39.83
N LEU A 972 16.85 25.27 39.67
CA LEU A 972 15.47 25.16 40.17
C LEU A 972 15.40 24.87 41.69
N GLY A 973 16.54 24.74 42.37
CA GLY A 973 16.64 24.53 43.82
C GLY A 973 16.55 23.08 44.28
N LEU A 974 16.62 22.09 43.39
CA LEU A 974 16.50 20.67 43.77
C LEU A 974 17.71 20.13 44.55
N ASP A 975 18.85 20.82 44.52
CA ASP A 975 20.01 20.47 45.36
C ASP A 975 19.91 21.00 46.80
N GLN A 976 18.89 21.81 47.10
CA GLN A 976 18.64 22.38 48.42
C GLN A 976 19.88 23.09 48.99
N GLY A 977 20.62 23.82 48.15
CA GLY A 977 21.86 24.50 48.57
C GLY A 977 22.99 23.53 48.96
N GLY A 978 23.01 22.34 48.37
CA GLY A 978 24.01 21.30 48.61
C GLY A 978 23.64 20.24 49.65
N GLN A 979 22.46 20.35 50.28
CA GLN A 979 21.95 19.35 51.24
C GLN A 979 21.48 18.05 50.55
N ARG A 980 21.15 18.12 49.26
CA ARG A 980 20.72 16.97 48.44
C ARG A 980 21.66 16.76 47.25
N TYR A 981 22.13 15.53 47.07
CA TYR A 981 22.96 15.18 45.92
C TYR A 981 22.14 15.18 44.63
N VAL A 982 22.61 15.92 43.61
CA VAL A 982 22.09 15.90 42.25
C VAL A 982 23.28 15.78 41.29
N GLY A 983 23.37 14.67 40.56
CA GLY A 983 24.51 14.39 39.67
C GLY A 983 24.14 13.50 38.49
N ASP A 984 25.05 13.35 37.52
CA ASP A 984 24.80 12.53 36.31
C ASP A 984 25.45 11.15 36.37
N ILE A 985 24.89 10.19 35.62
CA ILE A 985 25.56 8.94 35.31
C ILE A 985 26.52 9.18 34.14
N GLN A 986 27.81 9.11 34.42
CA GLN A 986 28.88 9.42 33.47
C GLN A 986 28.83 8.49 32.26
N GLY A 987 28.80 9.07 31.06
CA GLY A 987 28.72 8.34 29.79
C GLY A 987 27.34 7.77 29.46
N GLY A 988 26.32 8.07 30.29
CA GLY A 988 24.93 7.72 30.03
C GLY A 988 24.66 6.21 29.94
N LEU A 989 23.60 5.85 29.21
CA LEU A 989 23.21 4.45 29.01
C LEU A 989 24.18 3.66 28.13
N ARG A 990 24.96 4.33 27.28
CA ARG A 990 26.05 3.67 26.55
C ARG A 990 27.09 3.10 27.52
N ALA A 991 27.58 3.91 28.44
CA ALA A 991 28.52 3.43 29.46
C ALA A 991 27.87 2.40 30.39
N TRP A 992 26.56 2.53 30.66
CA TRP A 992 25.82 1.52 31.41
C TRP A 992 25.82 0.16 30.73
N ARG A 993 25.60 0.12 29.40
CA ARG A 993 25.71 -1.12 28.63
C ARG A 993 27.11 -1.72 28.73
N GLU A 994 28.12 -0.91 28.43
CA GLU A 994 29.52 -1.35 28.37
C GLU A 994 30.02 -1.89 29.72
N GLN A 995 29.50 -1.38 30.84
CA GLN A 995 30.04 -1.67 32.17
C GLN A 995 29.12 -2.50 33.08
N ILE A 996 27.80 -2.51 32.85
CA ILE A 996 26.81 -3.12 33.76
C ILE A 996 25.95 -4.17 33.07
N ASP A 997 25.44 -3.87 31.88
CA ASP A 997 24.42 -4.70 31.21
C ASP A 997 24.69 -4.78 29.70
N PRO A 998 25.55 -5.70 29.24
CA PRO A 998 25.89 -5.84 27.82
C PRO A 998 24.68 -6.14 26.92
N ASP A 999 23.61 -6.70 27.47
CA ASP A 999 22.36 -7.01 26.77
C ASP A 999 21.49 -5.75 26.55
N TRP A 1000 21.87 -4.61 27.13
CA TRP A 1000 21.18 -3.35 26.94
C TRP A 1000 21.11 -2.97 25.46
N PRO A 1001 19.94 -2.58 24.91
CA PRO A 1001 19.80 -2.25 23.50
C PRO A 1001 20.72 -1.12 23.07
N GLU A 1002 21.48 -1.36 22.01
CA GLU A 1002 22.22 -0.33 21.26
C GLU A 1002 21.39 0.09 20.05
N TYR A 1003 21.08 1.38 20.01
CA TYR A 1003 20.38 2.06 18.92
C TYR A 1003 21.00 3.42 18.75
#